data_AF-A0A9E3C3P1-F1
#
_entry.id   AF-A0A9E3C3P1-F1
#
_cell.length_a   1.000
_cell.length_b   1.000
_cell.length_c   1.000
_cell.angle_alpha   90.00
_cell.angle_beta   90.00
_cell.angle_gamma   90.00
#
_symmetry.space_group_name_H-M   'P 1'
#
loop_
_entity.id
_entity.type
_entity.pdbx_description
1 polymer ?
#
loop_
_entity_poly.entity_id
_entity_poly.type
_entity_poly.pdbx_seq_one_letter_code
_entity_poly.pdbx_strand_id
1 'polypeptide(L)'
;MRLFLTAALLLLGAAAFAAPDAPRVAVFSQPGFPYFNAPASLAPKSVAADLRAAGVRADLLDADALADSSRLNAGTYAAVVLPYGNAYPDAAFAALRAFHQAGGCLILSGIPFTHAIQRQADGSWKDLGNNSAAALFGPEGIGVGGFTGGQEPVTLSPADPLGLKSLGHDWSRGGGVQVLDRATLPAQDQAIPILTEGGQPAAALIVHHDPAFNGAVDVWTNHPTVDEYEVYDAEQMLARGTIAALRQKGLLTAARQKTAFAALDKLPRPYVYTNLTLPALPRPYPTFQPKTPPPARHLYVADVRHLGHDQQLLLASLQGIVNRAQPRIYLLFSDDDQFWLDAMQQQGQTDKPILVDAPLSLVTTFRREINGAVVPDPKVYVSPCVAVDIAGLDDLVIATPDLAGQLHLPVKNDLRGKFKGDADAFRYVRTHLLSRLNPYLSLCLDPPLLGSQVDDVIAAKGMAFWVTGPKVQDRPGADMTAERAEIEATFARLPLNAVVRGFWWHGDGVGLDEGPGVSLGSRFGKVTTVSDYVSNFSVLSGVPMPKLTQKPQPPAPALDPSKVYLAITMSDGDNLCTWRGYFRSYFNDPLHGTFPIAWGMGPTLIDVAPTIAQWYYQHATPTDEFLCDVSGVGYIYPPDWAAALKDHGGAFQSFYDWTQRYMERLDMHTVRLMNVRAQDIPRVGAALPRVPFLMPDYGIQDEPTDQYTYTLPTGQPVFRAVSFGPGASRLAAQVRAGAGATRPAFVNAFVWNWGSKMSDLRQMLDDLGPGYVAVTPSQLNALYRQAQAGKQVNQAAKRE
;
A
#
# COMPACT_ATOMS: atom_id res chain seq x y z
N MET A 1 15.49 -51.35 26.45
CA MET A 1 15.25 -52.54 25.60
C MET A 1 13.75 -52.83 25.64
N ARG A 2 13.03 -52.58 24.53
CA ARG A 2 11.56 -52.66 24.32
C ARG A 2 10.78 -51.60 25.14
N LEU A 3 9.86 -50.77 24.63
CA LEU A 3 9.01 -50.80 23.43
C LEU A 3 9.12 -49.46 22.65
N PHE A 4 9.50 -49.55 21.37
CA PHE A 4 9.19 -48.59 20.32
C PHE A 4 8.18 -49.30 19.41
N LEU A 5 6.90 -48.91 19.40
CA LEU A 5 5.92 -49.16 18.32
C LEU A 5 4.53 -48.68 18.76
N THR A 6 4.22 -47.39 18.55
CA THR A 6 2.85 -46.82 18.35
C THR A 6 2.90 -45.30 18.26
N ALA A 7 3.53 -44.75 17.22
CA ALA A 7 3.38 -43.32 16.86
C ALA A 7 3.70 -43.05 15.37
N ALA A 8 3.50 -44.04 14.50
CA ALA A 8 3.77 -43.93 13.07
C ALA A 8 2.60 -44.51 12.26
N LEU A 9 1.41 -43.92 12.41
CA LEU A 9 0.25 -44.19 11.55
C LEU A 9 -0.85 -43.13 11.78
N LEU A 10 -0.53 -41.86 11.47
CA LEU A 10 -1.53 -40.78 11.31
C LEU A 10 -1.08 -39.71 10.29
N LEU A 11 -0.18 -40.08 9.39
CA LEU A 11 0.27 -39.30 8.23
C LEU A 11 0.09 -40.10 6.93
N LEU A 12 -1.06 -40.76 6.80
CA LEU A 12 -1.56 -41.18 5.49
C LEU A 12 -2.45 -40.04 5.00
N GLY A 13 -1.98 -39.38 3.95
CA GLY A 13 -2.61 -38.20 3.38
C GLY A 13 -4.09 -38.42 3.10
N ALA A 14 -4.86 -37.36 3.27
CA ALA A 14 -6.10 -37.19 2.54
C ALA A 14 -5.74 -37.11 1.04
N ALA A 15 -5.45 -38.26 0.43
CA ALA A 15 -5.68 -38.42 -0.99
C ALA A 15 -7.18 -38.25 -1.17
N ALA A 16 -7.58 -37.04 -1.56
CA ALA A 16 -8.93 -36.79 -2.03
C ALA A 16 -9.25 -37.87 -3.06
N PHE A 17 -10.20 -38.75 -2.75
CA PHE A 17 -10.74 -39.71 -3.70
C PHE A 17 -11.42 -38.93 -4.82
N ALA A 18 -10.66 -38.49 -5.82
CA ALA A 18 -11.21 -38.08 -7.09
C ALA A 18 -11.77 -39.36 -7.73
N ALA A 19 -13.09 -39.48 -7.79
CA ALA A 19 -13.73 -40.54 -8.56
C ALA A 19 -13.21 -40.48 -10.01
N PRO A 20 -13.00 -41.62 -10.70
CA PRO A 20 -12.47 -41.67 -12.07
C PRO A 20 -13.20 -40.76 -13.08
N ASP A 21 -14.48 -40.45 -12.84
CA ASP A 21 -15.36 -39.66 -13.71
C ASP A 21 -15.68 -38.24 -13.20
N ALA A 22 -14.90 -37.70 -12.25
CA ALA A 22 -15.16 -36.34 -11.74
C ALA A 22 -14.93 -35.27 -12.84
N PRO A 23 -15.85 -34.29 -13.00
CA PRO A 23 -15.70 -33.23 -13.99
C PRO A 23 -14.41 -32.44 -13.74
N ARG A 24 -13.70 -32.18 -14.83
CA ARG A 24 -12.44 -31.46 -14.85
C ARG A 24 -12.70 -30.00 -15.23
N VAL A 25 -12.06 -29.06 -14.56
CA VAL A 25 -12.21 -27.62 -14.83
C VAL A 25 -10.84 -26.98 -15.03
N ALA A 26 -10.78 -26.01 -15.92
CA ALA A 26 -9.60 -25.19 -16.11
C ALA A 26 -9.76 -23.91 -15.29
N VAL A 27 -8.67 -23.44 -14.67
CA VAL A 27 -8.58 -22.14 -14.01
C VAL A 27 -7.50 -21.36 -14.73
N PHE A 28 -7.87 -20.23 -15.32
CA PHE A 28 -6.93 -19.37 -15.99
C PHE A 28 -5.95 -18.77 -14.98
N SER A 29 -4.66 -18.94 -15.23
CA SER A 29 -3.59 -18.49 -14.37
C SER A 29 -2.38 -18.08 -15.20
N GLN A 30 -2.23 -16.77 -15.37
CA GLN A 30 -1.14 -16.17 -16.13
C GLN A 30 -0.39 -15.17 -15.25
N PRO A 31 0.89 -15.43 -14.92
CA PRO A 31 1.73 -14.45 -14.24
C PRO A 31 1.78 -13.12 -15.00
N GLY A 32 1.70 -12.01 -14.26
CA GLY A 32 1.73 -10.65 -14.79
C GLY A 32 0.48 -10.19 -15.54
N PHE A 33 -0.55 -11.04 -15.66
CA PHE A 33 -1.79 -10.67 -16.34
C PHE A 33 -2.60 -9.65 -15.51
N PRO A 34 -3.14 -8.59 -16.11
CA PRO A 34 -3.80 -7.51 -15.37
C PRO A 34 -5.21 -7.90 -14.90
N TYR A 35 -5.60 -7.40 -13.73
CA TYR A 35 -6.95 -7.53 -13.18
C TYR A 35 -7.76 -6.27 -13.49
N PHE A 36 -9.04 -6.43 -13.83
CA PHE A 36 -9.95 -5.31 -14.07
C PHE A 36 -11.29 -5.57 -13.39
N ASN A 37 -11.69 -4.72 -12.43
CA ASN A 37 -12.92 -4.93 -11.67
C ASN A 37 -12.98 -6.32 -10.97
N ALA A 38 -11.83 -6.76 -10.46
CA ALA A 38 -11.62 -7.93 -9.62
C ALA A 38 -10.58 -7.59 -8.55
N PRO A 39 -10.61 -8.25 -7.38
CA PRO A 39 -9.60 -8.01 -6.35
C PRO A 39 -8.22 -8.37 -6.90
N ALA A 40 -7.29 -7.43 -6.92
CA ALA A 40 -5.97 -7.67 -7.53
C ALA A 40 -5.21 -8.81 -6.83
N SER A 41 -5.42 -8.98 -5.53
CA SER A 41 -4.85 -10.03 -4.67
C SER A 41 -5.49 -11.42 -4.85
N LEU A 42 -6.56 -11.55 -5.64
CA LEU A 42 -7.19 -12.84 -5.92
C LEU A 42 -6.23 -13.77 -6.67
N ALA A 43 -5.78 -14.83 -6.03
CA ALA A 43 -4.82 -15.74 -6.63
C ALA A 43 -5.54 -16.91 -7.36
N PRO A 44 -5.33 -17.11 -8.67
CA PRO A 44 -5.94 -18.23 -9.41
C PRO A 44 -5.59 -19.61 -8.82
N LYS A 45 -4.37 -19.73 -8.28
CA LYS A 45 -3.89 -20.92 -7.56
C LYS A 45 -4.76 -21.25 -6.34
N SER A 46 -5.26 -20.26 -5.62
CA SER A 46 -6.16 -20.44 -4.48
C SER A 46 -7.52 -20.95 -4.92
N VAL A 47 -8.11 -20.34 -5.96
CA VAL A 47 -9.37 -20.82 -6.55
C VAL A 47 -9.27 -22.29 -7.00
N ALA A 48 -8.16 -22.67 -7.65
CA ALA A 48 -7.92 -24.06 -8.03
C ALA A 48 -7.73 -24.98 -6.81
N ALA A 49 -7.10 -24.52 -5.74
CA ALA A 49 -6.95 -25.27 -4.50
C ALA A 49 -8.30 -25.50 -3.80
N ASP A 50 -9.16 -24.47 -3.76
CA ASP A 50 -10.50 -24.54 -3.18
C ASP A 50 -11.40 -25.51 -3.93
N LEU A 51 -11.36 -25.48 -5.26
CA LEU A 51 -12.06 -26.46 -6.10
C LEU A 51 -11.59 -27.88 -5.83
N ARG A 52 -10.28 -28.10 -5.70
CA ARG A 52 -9.72 -29.42 -5.35
C ARG A 52 -10.11 -29.85 -3.94
N ALA A 53 -10.12 -28.94 -2.96
CA ALA A 53 -10.59 -29.20 -1.61
C ALA A 53 -12.09 -29.56 -1.58
N ALA A 54 -12.87 -28.99 -2.49
CA ALA A 54 -14.28 -29.29 -2.72
C ALA A 54 -14.53 -30.57 -3.54
N GLY A 55 -13.47 -31.26 -3.97
CA GLY A 55 -13.53 -32.53 -4.72
C GLY A 55 -13.69 -32.39 -6.23
N VAL A 56 -13.44 -31.20 -6.79
CA VAL A 56 -13.44 -30.92 -8.24
C VAL A 56 -12.00 -30.93 -8.77
N ARG A 57 -11.74 -31.62 -9.88
CA ARG A 57 -10.40 -31.60 -10.50
C ARG A 57 -10.20 -30.26 -11.19
N ALA A 58 -9.30 -29.43 -10.68
CA ALA A 58 -8.96 -28.15 -11.28
C ALA A 58 -7.52 -28.15 -11.80
N ASP A 59 -7.29 -27.66 -13.02
CA ASP A 59 -5.95 -27.45 -13.60
C ASP A 59 -5.71 -25.98 -13.87
N LEU A 60 -4.46 -25.54 -13.74
CA LEU A 60 -4.04 -24.20 -14.09
C LEU A 60 -3.66 -24.17 -15.58
N LEU A 61 -4.31 -23.29 -16.35
CA LEU A 61 -3.99 -23.06 -17.76
C LEU A 61 -3.49 -21.62 -17.94
N ASP A 62 -2.39 -21.46 -18.68
CA ASP A 62 -1.86 -20.16 -19.08
C ASP A 62 -2.57 -19.61 -20.33
N ALA A 63 -2.22 -18.40 -20.76
CA ALA A 63 -2.88 -17.75 -21.90
C ALA A 63 -2.71 -18.55 -23.21
N ASP A 64 -1.54 -19.16 -23.40
CA ASP A 64 -1.24 -19.97 -24.59
C ASP A 64 -2.07 -21.27 -24.58
N ALA A 65 -2.25 -21.90 -23.41
CA ALA A 65 -3.11 -23.05 -23.25
C ALA A 65 -4.58 -22.76 -23.54
N LEU A 66 -5.07 -21.56 -23.14
CA LEU A 66 -6.43 -21.16 -23.45
C LEU A 66 -6.64 -20.87 -24.95
N ALA A 67 -5.60 -20.38 -25.64
CA ALA A 67 -5.65 -20.11 -27.07
C ALA A 67 -5.56 -21.37 -27.96
N ASP A 68 -5.10 -22.49 -27.41
CA ASP A 68 -4.93 -23.75 -28.13
C ASP A 68 -6.13 -24.69 -27.90
N SER A 69 -6.98 -24.88 -28.91
CA SER A 69 -8.16 -25.75 -28.81
C SER A 69 -7.84 -27.24 -28.60
N SER A 70 -6.59 -27.67 -28.84
CA SER A 70 -6.15 -29.02 -28.44
C SER A 70 -5.94 -29.14 -26.93
N ARG A 71 -5.62 -28.02 -26.27
CA ARG A 71 -5.39 -27.91 -24.82
C ARG A 71 -6.64 -27.47 -24.08
N LEU A 72 -7.53 -26.68 -24.69
CA LEU A 72 -8.82 -26.28 -24.16
C LEU A 72 -9.97 -26.74 -25.06
N ASN A 73 -10.75 -27.73 -24.60
CA ASN A 73 -11.95 -28.21 -25.29
C ASN A 73 -12.99 -28.80 -24.32
N ALA A 74 -14.26 -28.78 -24.72
CA ALA A 74 -15.39 -29.24 -23.92
C ALA A 74 -15.41 -30.76 -23.66
N GLY A 75 -14.63 -31.54 -24.43
CA GLY A 75 -14.42 -32.96 -24.17
C GLY A 75 -13.48 -33.23 -23.00
N THR A 76 -12.60 -32.28 -22.67
CA THR A 76 -11.61 -32.38 -21.60
C THR A 76 -12.04 -31.63 -20.34
N TYR A 77 -12.57 -30.42 -20.51
CA TYR A 77 -12.98 -29.54 -19.41
C TYR A 77 -14.47 -29.23 -19.49
N ALA A 78 -15.16 -29.30 -18.36
CA ALA A 78 -16.56 -28.92 -18.23
C ALA A 78 -16.74 -27.41 -18.05
N ALA A 79 -15.75 -26.73 -17.47
CA ALA A 79 -15.78 -25.29 -17.22
C ALA A 79 -14.39 -24.65 -17.29
N VAL A 80 -14.35 -23.36 -17.59
CA VAL A 80 -13.17 -22.48 -17.46
C VAL A 80 -13.49 -21.38 -16.46
N VAL A 81 -12.63 -21.22 -15.45
CA VAL A 81 -12.70 -20.13 -14.47
C VAL A 81 -11.75 -19.01 -14.88
N LEU A 82 -12.26 -17.78 -14.98
CA LEU A 82 -11.55 -16.57 -15.37
C LEU A 82 -11.56 -15.58 -14.19
N PRO A 83 -10.51 -15.58 -13.34
CA PRO A 83 -10.46 -14.81 -12.09
C PRO A 83 -9.93 -13.37 -12.24
N TYR A 84 -9.64 -12.91 -13.46
CA TYR A 84 -8.99 -11.61 -13.72
C TYR A 84 -9.98 -10.46 -13.94
N GLY A 85 -11.20 -10.63 -13.47
CA GLY A 85 -12.28 -9.68 -13.68
C GLY A 85 -12.68 -9.60 -15.16
N ASN A 86 -12.75 -8.39 -15.70
CA ASN A 86 -13.19 -8.13 -17.06
C ASN A 86 -12.18 -8.53 -18.14
N ALA A 87 -10.94 -8.85 -17.74
CA ALA A 87 -9.84 -9.07 -18.64
C ALA A 87 -9.74 -10.51 -19.16
N TYR A 88 -9.36 -10.66 -20.43
CA TYR A 88 -9.15 -11.95 -21.09
C TYR A 88 -8.01 -11.86 -22.11
N PRO A 89 -7.27 -12.96 -22.38
CA PRO A 89 -6.26 -12.94 -23.44
C PRO A 89 -6.93 -12.80 -24.80
N ASP A 90 -6.58 -11.75 -25.54
CA ASP A 90 -7.12 -11.47 -26.88
C ASP A 90 -6.96 -12.70 -27.82
N ALA A 91 -5.77 -13.30 -27.79
CA ALA A 91 -5.45 -14.50 -28.57
C ALA A 91 -6.30 -15.73 -28.20
N ALA A 92 -6.88 -15.78 -27.00
CA ALA A 92 -7.69 -16.90 -26.54
C ALA A 92 -9.19 -16.75 -26.86
N PHE A 93 -9.64 -15.59 -27.36
CA PHE A 93 -11.07 -15.31 -27.57
C PHE A 93 -11.75 -16.37 -28.45
N ALA A 94 -11.14 -16.70 -29.60
CA ALA A 94 -11.70 -17.67 -30.54
C ALA A 94 -11.83 -19.08 -29.93
N ALA A 95 -10.81 -19.51 -29.19
CA ALA A 95 -10.81 -20.82 -28.54
C ALA A 95 -11.80 -20.88 -27.35
N LEU A 96 -11.90 -19.82 -26.55
CA LEU A 96 -12.89 -19.70 -25.47
C LEU A 96 -14.32 -19.70 -26.01
N ARG A 97 -14.57 -18.98 -27.11
CA ARG A 97 -15.87 -19.01 -27.79
C ARG A 97 -16.19 -20.39 -28.35
N ALA A 98 -15.25 -21.04 -29.03
CA ALA A 98 -15.46 -22.40 -29.56
C ALA A 98 -15.72 -23.42 -28.43
N PHE A 99 -15.00 -23.29 -27.31
CA PHE A 99 -15.24 -24.06 -26.10
C PHE A 99 -16.66 -23.84 -25.56
N HIS A 100 -17.11 -22.58 -25.46
CA HIS A 100 -18.45 -22.24 -24.98
C HIS A 100 -19.54 -22.76 -25.93
N GLN A 101 -19.38 -22.58 -27.24
CA GLN A 101 -20.32 -23.09 -28.26
C GLN A 101 -20.45 -24.62 -28.25
N ALA A 102 -19.38 -25.34 -27.86
CA ALA A 102 -19.42 -26.79 -27.66
C ALA A 102 -20.13 -27.21 -26.36
N GLY A 103 -20.61 -26.27 -25.56
CA GLY A 103 -21.27 -26.48 -24.28
C GLY A 103 -20.35 -26.35 -23.06
N GLY A 104 -19.13 -25.86 -23.21
CA GLY A 104 -18.26 -25.57 -22.06
C GLY A 104 -18.78 -24.39 -21.25
N CYS A 105 -18.70 -24.45 -19.92
CA CYS A 105 -19.17 -23.38 -19.04
C CYS A 105 -18.09 -22.30 -18.78
N LEU A 106 -18.47 -21.03 -18.70
CA LEU A 106 -17.60 -19.92 -18.33
C LEU A 106 -17.95 -19.41 -16.92
N ILE A 107 -16.97 -19.39 -16.01
CA ILE A 107 -17.10 -18.92 -14.62
C ILE A 107 -16.28 -17.63 -14.47
N LEU A 108 -16.94 -16.53 -14.14
CA LEU A 108 -16.48 -15.19 -14.47
C LEU A 108 -16.56 -14.28 -13.24
N SER A 109 -15.43 -13.66 -12.88
CA SER A 109 -15.39 -12.52 -11.96
C SER A 109 -15.56 -11.21 -12.72
N GLY A 110 -16.24 -10.20 -12.15
CA GLY A 110 -16.47 -8.93 -12.86
C GLY A 110 -17.29 -9.09 -14.15
N ILE A 111 -17.39 -8.06 -15.00
CA ILE A 111 -18.05 -8.18 -16.31
C ILE A 111 -17.07 -8.78 -17.31
N PRO A 112 -17.29 -10.00 -17.73
CA PRO A 112 -16.33 -10.73 -18.54
C PRO A 112 -16.23 -10.17 -19.97
N PHE A 113 -15.04 -10.24 -20.53
CA PHE A 113 -14.72 -9.93 -21.93
C PHE A 113 -14.73 -8.47 -22.37
N THR A 114 -14.82 -7.49 -21.47
CA THR A 114 -14.74 -6.07 -21.89
C THR A 114 -13.32 -5.57 -22.11
N HIS A 115 -12.30 -6.18 -21.49
CA HIS A 115 -10.90 -5.77 -21.65
C HIS A 115 -10.08 -6.87 -22.35
N ALA A 116 -9.86 -6.70 -23.65
CA ALA A 116 -8.98 -7.60 -24.41
C ALA A 116 -7.52 -7.28 -24.09
N ILE A 117 -6.78 -8.26 -23.58
CA ILE A 117 -5.38 -8.08 -23.18
C ILE A 117 -4.47 -8.76 -24.19
N GLN A 118 -3.58 -7.98 -24.80
CA GLN A 118 -2.65 -8.44 -25.81
C GLN A 118 -1.23 -8.56 -25.23
N ARG A 119 -0.60 -9.73 -25.42
CA ARG A 119 0.82 -9.91 -25.13
C ARG A 119 1.66 -9.14 -26.14
N GLN A 120 2.57 -8.31 -25.65
CA GLN A 120 3.51 -7.54 -26.44
C GLN A 120 4.79 -8.36 -26.70
N ALA A 121 5.60 -7.92 -27.67
CA ALA A 121 6.84 -8.62 -28.05
C ALA A 121 7.88 -8.69 -26.92
N ASP A 122 7.84 -7.74 -25.98
CA ASP A 122 8.69 -7.71 -24.78
C ASP A 122 8.16 -8.60 -23.63
N GLY A 123 7.03 -9.29 -23.85
CA GLY A 123 6.37 -10.13 -22.85
C GLY A 123 5.42 -9.39 -21.91
N SER A 124 5.32 -8.05 -22.01
CA SER A 124 4.34 -7.28 -21.24
C SER A 124 2.92 -7.49 -21.75
N TRP A 125 1.94 -7.13 -20.92
CA TRP A 125 0.52 -7.22 -21.26
C TRP A 125 -0.06 -5.82 -21.45
N LYS A 126 -0.75 -5.62 -22.57
CA LYS A 126 -1.39 -4.35 -22.92
C LYS A 126 -2.90 -4.51 -23.00
N ASP A 127 -3.63 -3.66 -22.29
CA ASP A 127 -5.06 -3.51 -22.47
C ASP A 127 -5.37 -2.79 -23.79
N LEU A 128 -6.26 -3.37 -24.59
CA LEU A 128 -6.75 -2.78 -25.84
C LEU A 128 -7.93 -1.82 -25.61
N GLY A 129 -8.37 -1.68 -24.36
CA GLY A 129 -9.43 -0.77 -23.92
C GLY A 129 -10.77 -1.48 -23.75
N ASN A 130 -11.70 -0.78 -23.11
CA ASN A 130 -13.02 -1.31 -22.81
C ASN A 130 -13.91 -1.43 -24.06
N ASN A 131 -14.43 -2.63 -24.33
CA ASN A 131 -15.42 -2.94 -25.34
C ASN A 131 -16.77 -3.34 -24.71
N SER A 132 -17.77 -2.48 -24.86
CA SER A 132 -19.14 -2.71 -24.38
C SER A 132 -20.15 -2.91 -25.52
N ALA A 133 -19.69 -3.24 -26.73
CA ALA A 133 -20.59 -3.42 -27.87
C ALA A 133 -21.52 -4.64 -27.67
N ALA A 134 -22.82 -4.49 -27.91
CA ALA A 134 -23.80 -5.58 -27.74
C ALA A 134 -23.43 -6.86 -28.52
N ALA A 135 -22.77 -6.70 -29.67
CA ALA A 135 -22.30 -7.83 -30.50
C ALA A 135 -21.29 -8.75 -29.79
N LEU A 136 -20.58 -8.24 -28.77
CA LEU A 136 -19.65 -9.04 -27.98
C LEU A 136 -20.37 -10.08 -27.12
N PHE A 137 -21.57 -9.78 -26.63
CA PHE A 137 -22.23 -10.56 -25.58
C PHE A 137 -23.31 -11.52 -26.08
N GLY A 138 -23.80 -11.32 -27.31
CA GLY A 138 -24.84 -12.16 -27.91
C GLY A 138 -24.31 -13.49 -28.50
N PRO A 139 -25.17 -14.26 -29.19
CA PRO A 139 -24.85 -15.57 -29.78
C PRO A 139 -23.70 -15.57 -30.79
N GLU A 140 -23.52 -14.46 -31.49
CA GLU A 140 -22.42 -14.26 -32.46
C GLU A 140 -21.11 -13.81 -31.81
N GLY A 141 -21.14 -13.51 -30.52
CA GLY A 141 -20.01 -13.11 -29.67
C GLY A 141 -19.62 -14.23 -28.70
N ILE A 142 -19.38 -13.87 -27.45
CA ILE A 142 -18.98 -14.81 -26.38
C ILE A 142 -20.18 -15.45 -25.66
N GLY A 143 -21.38 -14.87 -25.75
CA GLY A 143 -22.62 -15.50 -25.27
C GLY A 143 -23.01 -15.27 -23.81
N VAL A 144 -22.30 -14.44 -23.06
CA VAL A 144 -22.46 -14.31 -21.59
C VAL A 144 -23.48 -13.25 -21.14
N GLY A 145 -24.15 -12.57 -22.07
CA GLY A 145 -25.04 -11.45 -21.77
C GLY A 145 -24.31 -10.13 -21.45
N GLY A 146 -24.94 -9.02 -21.83
CA GLY A 146 -24.49 -7.65 -21.59
C GLY A 146 -25.00 -7.09 -20.26
N PHE A 147 -24.76 -5.80 -20.03
CA PHE A 147 -24.96 -5.17 -18.72
C PHE A 147 -25.45 -3.73 -18.81
N THR A 148 -26.08 -3.26 -17.75
CA THR A 148 -26.45 -1.86 -17.53
C THR A 148 -26.01 -1.39 -16.13
N GLY A 149 -26.09 -0.09 -15.86
CA GLY A 149 -25.81 0.46 -14.54
C GLY A 149 -27.02 0.33 -13.61
N GLY A 150 -26.80 -0.15 -12.39
CA GLY A 150 -27.74 -0.10 -11.28
C GLY A 150 -27.54 1.16 -10.43
N GLN A 151 -28.53 1.52 -9.60
CA GLN A 151 -28.49 2.65 -8.66
C GLN A 151 -28.98 2.27 -7.24
N GLU A 152 -29.42 1.03 -7.04
CA GLU A 152 -30.07 0.53 -5.83
C GLU A 152 -29.12 -0.35 -5.01
N PRO A 153 -29.35 -0.57 -3.70
CA PRO A 153 -28.51 -1.49 -2.93
C PRO A 153 -28.52 -2.92 -3.48
N VAL A 154 -27.34 -3.55 -3.49
CA VAL A 154 -27.19 -4.98 -3.82
C VAL A 154 -27.51 -5.81 -2.59
N THR A 155 -28.20 -6.93 -2.77
CA THR A 155 -28.56 -7.89 -1.72
C THR A 155 -28.41 -9.32 -2.20
N LEU A 156 -28.29 -10.27 -1.26
CA LEU A 156 -28.27 -11.70 -1.60
C LEU A 156 -29.64 -12.16 -2.10
N SER A 157 -29.65 -12.86 -3.24
CA SER A 157 -30.86 -13.43 -3.81
C SER A 157 -31.52 -14.42 -2.83
N PRO A 158 -32.86 -14.41 -2.68
CA PRO A 158 -33.56 -15.39 -1.86
C PRO A 158 -33.27 -16.85 -2.27
N ALA A 159 -33.04 -17.09 -3.57
CA ALA A 159 -32.75 -18.40 -4.14
C ALA A 159 -31.40 -18.97 -3.69
N ASP A 160 -30.45 -18.10 -3.36
CA ASP A 160 -29.09 -18.43 -2.88
C ASP A 160 -28.46 -19.68 -3.56
N PRO A 161 -28.32 -19.68 -4.89
CA PRO A 161 -27.89 -20.87 -5.63
C PRO A 161 -26.46 -21.31 -5.30
N LEU A 162 -25.67 -20.43 -4.69
CA LEU A 162 -24.30 -20.69 -4.23
C LEU A 162 -24.21 -21.03 -2.73
N GLY A 163 -25.31 -20.95 -1.98
CA GLY A 163 -25.31 -21.22 -0.54
C GLY A 163 -24.49 -20.20 0.27
N LEU A 164 -24.40 -18.95 -0.16
CA LEU A 164 -23.59 -17.90 0.47
C LEU A 164 -24.09 -17.53 1.87
N LYS A 165 -25.37 -17.78 2.20
CA LYS A 165 -25.90 -17.58 3.57
C LYS A 165 -25.11 -18.34 4.63
N SER A 166 -24.54 -19.50 4.27
CA SER A 166 -23.71 -20.31 5.17
C SER A 166 -22.40 -19.62 5.60
N LEU A 167 -21.96 -18.60 4.85
CA LEU A 167 -20.77 -17.83 5.13
C LEU A 167 -20.99 -16.84 6.29
N GLY A 168 -22.24 -16.52 6.64
CA GLY A 168 -22.58 -15.90 7.91
C GLY A 168 -22.18 -14.43 8.08
N HIS A 169 -21.88 -13.74 6.97
CA HIS A 169 -21.70 -12.28 6.91
C HIS A 169 -22.71 -11.63 5.96
N ASP A 170 -22.82 -10.30 6.01
CA ASP A 170 -23.74 -9.54 5.17
C ASP A 170 -23.17 -9.39 3.75
N TRP A 171 -23.99 -9.73 2.76
CA TRP A 171 -23.67 -9.60 1.33
C TRP A 171 -24.27 -8.32 0.73
N SER A 172 -24.89 -7.48 1.57
CA SER A 172 -25.51 -6.23 1.16
C SER A 172 -24.47 -5.13 1.00
N ARG A 173 -24.61 -4.30 -0.03
CA ARG A 173 -23.72 -3.16 -0.26
C ARG A 173 -24.42 -2.03 -1.01
N GLY A 174 -23.75 -0.88 -1.07
CA GLY A 174 -24.21 0.28 -1.85
C GLY A 174 -24.50 -0.07 -3.31
N GLY A 175 -25.37 0.73 -3.94
CA GLY A 175 -25.69 0.61 -5.35
C GLY A 175 -24.63 1.18 -6.28
N GLY A 176 -24.98 1.32 -7.56
CA GLY A 176 -24.01 1.80 -8.55
C GLY A 176 -23.15 0.69 -9.14
N VAL A 177 -23.55 -0.58 -8.96
CA VAL A 177 -22.88 -1.72 -9.59
C VAL A 177 -23.53 -2.03 -10.93
N GLN A 178 -22.86 -2.83 -11.74
CA GLN A 178 -23.42 -3.26 -13.01
C GLN A 178 -24.31 -4.48 -12.82
N VAL A 179 -25.44 -4.50 -13.53
CA VAL A 179 -26.46 -5.56 -13.50
C VAL A 179 -26.63 -6.18 -14.89
N LEU A 180 -27.06 -7.44 -14.94
CA LEU A 180 -27.32 -8.17 -16.17
C LEU A 180 -28.45 -7.54 -16.96
N ASP A 181 -28.14 -7.13 -18.19
CA ASP A 181 -29.15 -6.76 -19.16
C ASP A 181 -29.75 -8.02 -19.78
N ARG A 182 -30.83 -8.51 -19.17
CA ARG A 182 -31.51 -9.73 -19.64
C ARG A 182 -32.03 -9.62 -21.07
N ALA A 183 -32.22 -8.41 -21.61
CA ALA A 183 -32.65 -8.23 -23.00
C ALA A 183 -31.56 -8.60 -24.02
N THR A 184 -30.30 -8.71 -23.58
CA THR A 184 -29.17 -9.10 -24.43
C THR A 184 -28.95 -10.61 -24.50
N LEU A 185 -29.63 -11.37 -23.64
CA LEU A 185 -29.63 -12.83 -23.70
C LEU A 185 -30.72 -13.34 -24.67
N PRO A 186 -30.51 -14.49 -25.32
CA PRO A 186 -31.57 -15.22 -26.01
C PRO A 186 -32.80 -15.41 -25.11
N ALA A 187 -34.00 -15.28 -25.68
CA ALA A 187 -35.25 -15.35 -24.91
C ALA A 187 -35.48 -16.69 -24.20
N GLN A 188 -34.87 -17.77 -24.71
CA GLN A 188 -34.90 -19.10 -24.11
C GLN A 188 -33.97 -19.24 -22.90
N ASP A 189 -32.97 -18.38 -22.75
CA ASP A 189 -31.98 -18.53 -21.68
C ASP A 189 -32.51 -18.06 -20.33
N GLN A 190 -32.05 -18.71 -19.27
CA GLN A 190 -32.50 -18.45 -17.91
C GLN A 190 -31.38 -17.84 -17.06
N ALA A 191 -31.60 -16.62 -16.56
CA ALA A 191 -30.76 -16.02 -15.53
C ALA A 191 -31.32 -16.35 -14.13
N ILE A 192 -30.53 -17.05 -13.31
CA ILE A 192 -30.82 -17.36 -11.91
C ILE A 192 -29.99 -16.41 -11.02
N PRO A 193 -30.62 -15.44 -10.34
CA PRO A 193 -29.88 -14.44 -9.57
C PRO A 193 -29.14 -15.05 -8.37
N ILE A 194 -27.87 -14.66 -8.21
CA ILE A 194 -27.02 -14.89 -7.03
C ILE A 194 -27.11 -13.66 -6.12
N LEU A 195 -26.84 -12.48 -6.67
CA LEU A 195 -27.03 -11.18 -6.02
C LEU A 195 -28.04 -10.37 -6.84
N THR A 196 -28.82 -9.52 -6.17
CA THR A 196 -29.85 -8.70 -6.80
C THR A 196 -29.77 -7.23 -6.40
N GLU A 197 -30.02 -6.35 -7.36
CA GLU A 197 -30.14 -4.91 -7.17
C GLU A 197 -31.49 -4.45 -7.75
N GLY A 198 -32.39 -3.97 -6.90
CA GLY A 198 -33.76 -3.63 -7.33
C GLY A 198 -34.50 -4.79 -8.02
N GLY A 199 -34.14 -6.04 -7.70
CA GLY A 199 -34.68 -7.25 -8.35
C GLY A 199 -33.99 -7.66 -9.67
N GLN A 200 -33.08 -6.86 -10.20
CA GLN A 200 -32.24 -7.23 -11.35
C GLN A 200 -31.02 -8.05 -10.88
N PRO A 201 -30.54 -9.04 -11.66
CA PRO A 201 -29.37 -9.82 -11.28
C PRO A 201 -28.10 -8.97 -11.33
N ALA A 202 -27.50 -8.70 -10.18
CA ALA A 202 -26.17 -8.11 -10.05
C ALA A 202 -25.05 -9.16 -10.14
N ALA A 203 -25.40 -10.43 -9.94
CA ALA A 203 -24.59 -11.62 -10.20
C ALA A 203 -25.57 -12.77 -10.50
N ALA A 204 -25.26 -13.69 -11.41
CA ALA A 204 -26.20 -14.72 -11.84
C ALA A 204 -25.52 -15.99 -12.34
N LEU A 205 -26.24 -17.12 -12.27
CA LEU A 205 -26.02 -18.25 -13.16
C LEU A 205 -26.85 -18.02 -14.44
N ILE A 206 -26.26 -18.27 -15.59
CA ILE A 206 -26.93 -18.16 -16.89
C ILE A 206 -27.00 -19.56 -17.48
N VAL A 207 -28.21 -20.08 -17.61
CA VAL A 207 -28.48 -21.40 -18.19
C VAL A 207 -28.86 -21.20 -19.64
N HIS A 208 -27.99 -21.64 -20.55
CA HIS A 208 -28.21 -21.56 -21.98
C HIS A 208 -29.16 -22.67 -22.42
N HIS A 209 -30.32 -22.28 -22.91
CA HIS A 209 -31.27 -23.17 -23.58
C HIS A 209 -31.26 -22.96 -25.08
N ASP A 210 -30.56 -21.93 -25.55
CA ASP A 210 -30.31 -21.71 -26.95
C ASP A 210 -29.37 -22.77 -27.55
N PRO A 211 -29.51 -23.07 -28.85
CA PRO A 211 -28.69 -24.08 -29.51
C PRO A 211 -27.24 -23.61 -29.77
N ALA A 212 -26.93 -22.30 -29.71
CA ALA A 212 -25.60 -21.80 -30.04
C ALA A 212 -24.56 -22.14 -28.97
N PHE A 213 -24.98 -22.31 -27.71
CA PHE A 213 -24.10 -22.66 -26.58
C PHE A 213 -24.35 -24.05 -25.98
N ASN A 214 -25.12 -24.91 -26.68
CA ASN A 214 -25.25 -26.34 -26.40
C ASN A 214 -25.43 -26.70 -24.90
N GLY A 215 -26.35 -26.01 -24.22
CA GLY A 215 -26.66 -26.28 -22.82
C GLY A 215 -25.60 -25.83 -21.82
N ALA A 216 -24.71 -24.89 -22.18
CA ALA A 216 -23.76 -24.29 -21.27
C ALA A 216 -24.45 -23.66 -20.04
N VAL A 217 -23.70 -23.57 -18.94
CA VAL A 217 -24.15 -22.89 -17.72
C VAL A 217 -23.04 -21.98 -17.25
N ASP A 218 -23.20 -20.68 -17.49
CA ASP A 218 -22.22 -19.69 -17.13
C ASP A 218 -22.52 -19.12 -15.75
N VAL A 219 -21.49 -18.55 -15.12
CA VAL A 219 -21.63 -17.88 -13.83
C VAL A 219 -20.94 -16.54 -13.90
N TRP A 220 -21.71 -15.50 -13.63
CA TRP A 220 -21.21 -14.15 -13.41
C TRP A 220 -21.28 -13.84 -11.92
N THR A 221 -20.13 -13.69 -11.26
CA THR A 221 -20.06 -13.44 -9.82
C THR A 221 -20.06 -11.96 -9.45
N ASN A 222 -19.79 -11.06 -10.40
CA ASN A 222 -19.50 -9.64 -10.15
C ASN A 222 -18.31 -9.45 -9.17
N HIS A 223 -17.84 -8.22 -8.99
CA HIS A 223 -16.98 -7.87 -7.85
C HIS A 223 -17.86 -7.98 -6.59
N PRO A 224 -17.53 -8.70 -5.51
CA PRO A 224 -18.50 -9.04 -4.45
C PRO A 224 -18.60 -8.04 -3.28
N THR A 225 -17.48 -7.52 -2.78
CA THR A 225 -17.42 -6.52 -1.70
C THR A 225 -16.18 -5.63 -1.88
N VAL A 226 -16.01 -4.57 -1.07
CA VAL A 226 -14.79 -3.75 -1.00
C VAL A 226 -14.26 -3.69 0.44
N ASP A 227 -14.55 -4.75 1.20
CA ASP A 227 -14.27 -4.87 2.62
C ASP A 227 -13.22 -5.96 2.91
N GLU A 228 -13.07 -6.33 4.17
CA GLU A 228 -12.08 -7.31 4.62
C GLU A 228 -12.34 -8.73 4.11
N TYR A 229 -13.52 -9.00 3.53
CA TYR A 229 -13.88 -10.28 2.92
C TYR A 229 -13.69 -10.31 1.40
N GLU A 230 -13.37 -9.20 0.74
CA GLU A 230 -13.34 -9.04 -0.72
C GLU A 230 -12.72 -10.22 -1.49
N VAL A 231 -11.48 -10.61 -1.15
CA VAL A 231 -10.78 -11.72 -1.81
C VAL A 231 -11.45 -13.06 -1.50
N TYR A 232 -11.76 -13.29 -0.21
CA TYR A 232 -12.38 -14.53 0.24
C TYR A 232 -13.74 -14.74 -0.44
N ASP A 233 -14.55 -13.68 -0.55
CA ASP A 233 -15.84 -13.73 -1.20
C ASP A 233 -15.70 -13.96 -2.71
N ALA A 234 -14.71 -13.37 -3.36
CA ALA A 234 -14.43 -13.64 -4.76
C ALA A 234 -14.03 -15.11 -4.99
N GLU A 235 -13.15 -15.67 -4.15
CA GLU A 235 -12.78 -17.09 -4.18
C GLU A 235 -14.00 -17.99 -3.95
N GLN A 236 -14.80 -17.70 -2.93
CA GLN A 236 -16.01 -18.47 -2.61
C GLN A 236 -17.03 -18.40 -3.75
N MET A 237 -17.27 -17.23 -4.35
CA MET A 237 -18.21 -17.10 -5.45
C MET A 237 -17.72 -17.84 -6.71
N LEU A 238 -16.43 -17.77 -7.05
CA LEU A 238 -15.88 -18.51 -8.18
C LEU A 238 -15.93 -20.03 -7.95
N ALA A 239 -15.52 -20.51 -6.78
CA ALA A 239 -15.53 -21.93 -6.46
C ALA A 239 -16.96 -22.49 -6.36
N ARG A 240 -17.85 -21.82 -5.62
CA ARG A 240 -19.26 -22.23 -5.47
C ARG A 240 -20.01 -22.09 -6.79
N GLY A 241 -19.73 -21.04 -7.56
CA GLY A 241 -20.23 -20.81 -8.91
C GLY A 241 -19.92 -21.98 -9.82
N THR A 242 -18.65 -22.38 -9.87
CA THR A 242 -18.21 -23.56 -10.64
C THR A 242 -18.99 -24.82 -10.23
N ILE A 243 -19.09 -25.12 -8.94
CA ILE A 243 -19.80 -26.30 -8.44
C ILE A 243 -21.31 -26.24 -8.80
N ALA A 244 -21.92 -25.06 -8.68
CA ALA A 244 -23.33 -24.86 -9.00
C ALA A 244 -23.59 -25.00 -10.51
N ALA A 245 -22.71 -24.49 -11.37
CA ALA A 245 -22.77 -24.69 -12.81
C ALA A 245 -22.65 -26.16 -13.19
N LEU A 246 -21.67 -26.88 -12.63
CA LEU A 246 -21.51 -28.33 -12.84
C LEU A 246 -22.75 -29.13 -12.39
N ARG A 247 -23.37 -28.75 -11.27
CA ARG A 247 -24.62 -29.36 -10.81
C ARG A 247 -25.77 -29.06 -11.76
N GLN A 248 -25.89 -27.82 -12.23
CA GLN A 248 -26.94 -27.41 -13.17
C GLN A 248 -26.79 -28.13 -14.53
N LYS A 249 -25.55 -28.40 -14.96
CA LYS A 249 -25.19 -29.23 -16.11
C LYS A 249 -25.44 -30.73 -15.92
N GLY A 250 -25.86 -31.17 -14.73
CA GLY A 250 -26.03 -32.59 -14.41
C GLY A 250 -24.73 -33.36 -14.23
N LEU A 251 -23.58 -32.69 -14.20
CA LEU A 251 -22.25 -33.30 -13.99
C LEU A 251 -21.94 -33.53 -12.51
N LEU A 252 -22.68 -32.90 -11.60
CA LEU A 252 -22.65 -33.15 -10.17
C LEU A 252 -24.05 -33.40 -9.61
N THR A 253 -24.17 -34.35 -8.70
CA THR A 253 -25.42 -34.57 -7.95
C THR A 253 -25.59 -33.52 -6.86
N ALA A 254 -26.84 -33.28 -6.42
CA ALA A 254 -27.13 -32.38 -5.31
C ALA A 254 -26.39 -32.76 -4.00
N ALA A 255 -26.22 -34.07 -3.75
CA ALA A 255 -25.45 -34.56 -2.60
C ALA A 255 -23.95 -34.21 -2.70
N ARG A 256 -23.38 -34.26 -3.91
CA ARG A 256 -21.99 -33.84 -4.16
C ARG A 256 -21.83 -32.33 -4.01
N GLN A 257 -22.74 -31.52 -4.55
CA GLN A 257 -22.75 -30.06 -4.32
C GLN A 257 -22.79 -29.72 -2.82
N LYS A 258 -23.69 -30.36 -2.06
CA LYS A 258 -23.79 -30.14 -0.61
C LYS A 258 -22.48 -30.48 0.11
N THR A 259 -21.83 -31.59 -0.27
CA THR A 259 -20.54 -32.01 0.30
C THR A 259 -19.43 -31.01 -0.05
N ALA A 260 -19.41 -30.54 -1.30
CA ALA A 260 -18.46 -29.57 -1.80
C ALA A 260 -18.59 -28.22 -1.08
N PHE A 261 -19.81 -27.70 -0.93
CA PHE A 261 -20.06 -26.47 -0.14
C PHE A 261 -19.66 -26.64 1.33
N ALA A 262 -19.96 -27.77 1.95
CA ALA A 262 -19.53 -28.05 3.33
C ALA A 262 -18.01 -28.20 3.47
N ALA A 263 -17.28 -28.50 2.40
CA ALA A 263 -15.81 -28.46 2.39
C ALA A 263 -15.31 -27.01 2.30
N LEU A 264 -15.93 -26.19 1.43
CA LEU A 264 -15.64 -24.76 1.30
C LEU A 264 -15.96 -23.98 2.58
N ASP A 265 -17.03 -24.33 3.31
CA ASP A 265 -17.38 -23.74 4.61
C ASP A 265 -16.29 -23.89 5.68
N LYS A 266 -15.40 -24.88 5.51
CA LYS A 266 -14.30 -25.17 6.45
C LYS A 266 -13.01 -24.47 6.06
N LEU A 267 -12.95 -23.80 4.91
CA LEU A 267 -11.79 -23.01 4.54
C LEU A 267 -11.62 -21.85 5.53
N PRO A 268 -10.38 -21.49 5.88
CA PRO A 268 -10.13 -20.39 6.81
C PRO A 268 -10.77 -19.09 6.29
N ARG A 269 -11.63 -18.50 7.11
CA ARG A 269 -12.18 -17.17 6.84
C ARG A 269 -11.16 -16.10 7.25
N PRO A 270 -11.10 -14.96 6.54
CA PRO A 270 -10.40 -13.78 7.03
C PRO A 270 -10.88 -13.45 8.44
N TYR A 271 -9.93 -13.18 9.34
CA TYR A 271 -10.28 -12.75 10.69
C TYR A 271 -10.42 -11.23 10.69
N VAL A 272 -11.64 -10.75 10.93
CA VAL A 272 -11.95 -9.32 11.02
C VAL A 272 -11.70 -8.82 12.45
N TYR A 273 -10.70 -7.95 12.61
CA TYR A 273 -10.36 -7.36 13.91
C TYR A 273 -11.30 -6.20 14.24
N THR A 274 -12.12 -6.37 15.27
CA THR A 274 -12.98 -5.31 15.84
C THR A 274 -12.85 -5.26 17.34
N ASN A 275 -13.10 -4.09 17.94
CA ASN A 275 -13.06 -3.88 19.39
C ASN A 275 -11.74 -4.34 20.04
N LEU A 276 -10.63 -4.24 19.29
CA LEU A 276 -9.32 -4.67 19.72
C LEU A 276 -8.79 -3.77 20.84
N THR A 277 -8.18 -4.38 21.86
CA THR A 277 -7.37 -3.68 22.86
C THR A 277 -5.91 -4.02 22.60
N LEU A 278 -5.13 -3.03 22.15
CA LEU A 278 -3.70 -3.20 21.93
C LEU A 278 -2.94 -3.28 23.27
N PRO A 279 -1.77 -3.94 23.29
CA PRO A 279 -0.96 -3.99 24.50
C PRO A 279 -0.38 -2.61 24.85
N ALA A 280 -0.47 -2.24 26.13
CA ALA A 280 0.12 -1.02 26.67
C ALA A 280 1.56 -1.29 27.14
N LEU A 281 2.48 -1.50 26.19
CA LEU A 281 3.90 -1.67 26.48
C LEU A 281 4.53 -0.29 26.78
N PRO A 282 5.53 -0.18 27.66
CA PRO A 282 6.24 1.08 27.84
C PRO A 282 7.15 1.35 26.64
N ARG A 283 7.13 2.58 26.12
CA ARG A 283 8.09 3.00 25.09
C ARG A 283 9.48 3.17 25.72
N PRO A 284 10.52 2.50 25.21
CA PRO A 284 11.84 2.50 25.86
C PRO A 284 12.66 3.78 25.62
N TYR A 285 12.15 4.72 24.82
CA TYR A 285 12.80 5.98 24.46
C TYR A 285 11.79 7.14 24.40
N PRO A 286 12.23 8.39 24.60
CA PRO A 286 11.33 9.54 24.72
C PRO A 286 10.84 10.12 23.37
N THR A 287 11.45 9.69 22.26
CA THR A 287 11.13 10.07 20.88
C THR A 287 10.10 9.14 20.26
N PHE A 288 9.54 9.52 19.12
CA PHE A 288 8.57 8.74 18.38
C PHE A 288 9.23 7.56 17.66
N GLN A 289 10.41 7.80 17.08
CA GLN A 289 11.27 6.75 16.51
C GLN A 289 12.49 6.50 17.42
N PRO A 290 13.07 5.27 17.44
CA PRO A 290 14.30 5.02 18.18
C PRO A 290 15.46 5.83 17.60
N LYS A 291 16.44 6.14 18.46
CA LYS A 291 17.68 6.81 18.08
C LYS A 291 18.87 6.01 18.60
N THR A 292 19.95 5.95 17.84
CA THR A 292 21.23 5.44 18.34
C THR A 292 21.92 6.47 19.27
N PRO A 293 22.97 6.08 20.01
CA PRO A 293 23.82 7.03 20.71
C PRO A 293 24.55 8.00 19.74
N PRO A 294 25.13 9.11 20.23
CA PRO A 294 25.90 10.01 19.39
C PRO A 294 27.01 9.29 18.60
N PRO A 295 27.20 9.61 17.31
CA PRO A 295 28.20 8.97 16.47
C PRO A 295 29.62 9.24 16.99
N ALA A 296 30.52 8.30 16.74
CA ALA A 296 31.94 8.51 16.94
C ALA A 296 32.43 9.67 16.08
N ARG A 297 33.40 10.44 16.59
CA ARG A 297 34.02 11.55 15.85
C ARG A 297 34.62 11.08 14.53
N HIS A 298 35.33 9.97 14.54
CA HIS A 298 35.91 9.36 13.34
C HIS A 298 35.14 8.10 12.96
N LEU A 299 34.44 8.16 11.83
CA LEU A 299 33.69 7.03 11.28
C LEU A 299 34.59 6.21 10.35
N TYR A 300 34.46 4.88 10.40
CA TYR A 300 34.96 3.99 9.36
C TYR A 300 34.03 4.10 8.15
N VAL A 301 34.56 4.60 7.03
CA VAL A 301 33.81 4.83 5.80
C VAL A 301 34.28 3.86 4.73
N ALA A 302 33.35 3.08 4.19
CA ALA A 302 33.60 2.14 3.11
C ALA A 302 32.66 2.41 1.93
N ASP A 303 33.21 2.40 0.72
CA ASP A 303 32.42 2.48 -0.51
C ASP A 303 31.90 1.09 -0.87
N VAL A 304 30.58 0.94 -0.90
CA VAL A 304 29.90 -0.35 -1.17
C VAL A 304 29.07 -0.30 -2.46
N ARG A 305 29.14 0.79 -3.23
CA ARG A 305 28.42 0.96 -4.51
C ARG A 305 28.74 -0.13 -5.53
N HIS A 306 29.95 -0.66 -5.48
CA HIS A 306 30.45 -1.67 -6.42
C HIS A 306 30.18 -3.12 -5.99
N LEU A 307 29.65 -3.34 -4.79
CA LEU A 307 29.42 -4.68 -4.23
C LEU A 307 28.07 -5.25 -4.66
N GLY A 308 27.97 -6.57 -4.69
CA GLY A 308 26.69 -7.26 -4.90
C GLY A 308 25.76 -7.16 -3.70
N HIS A 309 24.46 -7.39 -3.91
CA HIS A 309 23.41 -7.28 -2.88
C HIS A 309 23.74 -8.06 -1.60
N ASP A 310 24.21 -9.31 -1.68
CA ASP A 310 24.51 -10.13 -0.50
C ASP A 310 25.66 -9.56 0.35
N GLN A 311 26.66 -8.95 -0.29
CA GLN A 311 27.77 -8.29 0.41
C GLN A 311 27.31 -6.98 1.05
N GLN A 312 26.45 -6.22 0.35
CA GLN A 312 25.83 -5.01 0.88
C GLN A 312 24.98 -5.33 2.12
N LEU A 313 24.11 -6.34 2.03
CA LEU A 313 23.26 -6.79 3.13
C LEU A 313 24.08 -7.26 4.33
N LEU A 314 25.18 -8.00 4.10
CA LEU A 314 26.11 -8.37 5.16
C LEU A 314 26.67 -7.13 5.87
N LEU A 315 27.18 -6.16 5.11
CA LEU A 315 27.79 -4.96 5.66
C LEU A 315 26.77 -4.03 6.34
N ALA A 316 25.56 -3.90 5.80
CA ALA A 316 24.46 -3.16 6.43
C ALA A 316 24.03 -3.82 7.75
N SER A 317 24.00 -5.16 7.81
CA SER A 317 23.72 -5.87 9.05
C SER A 317 24.82 -5.68 10.10
N LEU A 318 26.09 -5.73 9.68
CA LEU A 318 27.22 -5.41 10.54
C LEU A 318 27.15 -3.98 11.05
N GLN A 319 26.84 -3.02 10.17
CA GLN A 319 26.68 -1.61 10.50
C GLN A 319 25.63 -1.45 11.62
N GLY A 320 24.45 -2.04 11.47
CA GLY A 320 23.40 -1.97 12.50
C GLY A 320 23.83 -2.54 13.86
N ILE A 321 24.53 -3.67 13.88
CA ILE A 321 25.03 -4.29 15.12
C ILE A 321 26.04 -3.39 15.82
N VAL A 322 27.06 -2.94 15.08
CA VAL A 322 28.16 -2.11 15.61
C VAL A 322 27.66 -0.73 16.05
N ASN A 323 26.76 -0.12 15.26
CA ASN A 323 26.28 1.23 15.51
C ASN A 323 25.28 1.32 16.67
N ARG A 324 24.67 0.20 17.07
CA ARG A 324 23.78 0.14 18.25
C ARG A 324 24.45 0.65 19.52
N ALA A 325 25.71 0.25 19.76
CA ALA A 325 26.45 0.65 20.95
C ALA A 325 27.04 2.07 20.82
N GLN A 326 27.59 2.37 19.65
CA GLN A 326 28.04 3.69 19.25
C GLN A 326 28.23 3.68 17.73
N PRO A 327 27.60 4.59 16.97
CA PRO A 327 27.76 4.63 15.52
C PRO A 327 29.22 4.87 15.11
N ARG A 328 29.79 3.90 14.38
CA ARG A 328 31.19 3.85 13.96
C ARG A 328 31.37 3.46 12.50
N ILE A 329 30.41 2.79 11.88
CA ILE A 329 30.44 2.40 10.46
C ILE A 329 29.47 3.29 9.68
N TYR A 330 29.95 3.86 8.57
CA TYR A 330 29.16 4.58 7.58
C TYR A 330 29.45 4.01 6.19
N LEU A 331 28.43 3.66 5.43
CA LEU A 331 28.57 2.97 4.15
C LEU A 331 28.06 3.85 3.01
N LEU A 332 28.82 3.95 1.93
CA LEU A 332 28.42 4.71 0.74
C LEU A 332 27.72 3.77 -0.23
N PHE A 333 26.38 3.83 -0.27
CA PHE A 333 25.53 3.12 -1.22
C PHE A 333 25.19 3.97 -2.44
N SER A 334 25.24 5.30 -2.33
CA SER A 334 25.22 6.23 -3.47
C SER A 334 25.97 7.54 -3.16
N ASP A 335 26.05 8.42 -4.16
CA ASP A 335 26.71 9.74 -4.04
C ASP A 335 26.03 10.65 -3.00
N ASP A 336 24.73 10.47 -2.74
CA ASP A 336 24.06 11.23 -1.68
C ASP A 336 24.60 10.88 -0.29
N ASP A 337 25.07 9.64 -0.08
CA ASP A 337 25.64 9.25 1.21
C ASP A 337 26.97 9.97 1.43
N GLN A 338 27.76 10.18 0.37
CA GLN A 338 28.96 11.00 0.47
C GLN A 338 28.62 12.45 0.79
N PHE A 339 27.59 13.02 0.14
CA PHE A 339 27.14 14.37 0.43
C PHE A 339 26.71 14.53 1.89
N TRP A 340 25.94 13.58 2.44
CA TRP A 340 25.48 13.67 3.83
C TRP A 340 26.60 13.43 4.84
N LEU A 341 27.58 12.58 4.53
CA LEU A 341 28.81 12.47 5.32
C LEU A 341 29.56 13.80 5.37
N ASP A 342 29.74 14.48 4.22
CA ASP A 342 30.39 15.79 4.16
C ASP A 342 29.58 16.85 4.94
N ALA A 343 28.25 16.81 4.85
CA ALA A 343 27.37 17.70 5.61
C ALA A 343 27.50 17.47 7.13
N MET A 344 27.60 16.21 7.59
CA MET A 344 27.88 15.91 9.00
C MET A 344 29.20 16.56 9.47
N GLN A 345 30.24 16.53 8.64
CA GLN A 345 31.53 17.15 8.96
C GLN A 345 31.43 18.67 9.01
N GLN A 346 30.80 19.29 8.01
CA GLN A 346 30.60 20.74 7.94
C GLN A 346 29.76 21.26 9.10
N GLN A 347 28.78 20.48 9.56
CA GLN A 347 27.94 20.78 10.72
C GLN A 347 28.63 20.42 12.06
N GLY A 348 29.87 19.95 12.05
CA GLY A 348 30.65 19.60 13.25
C GLY A 348 30.18 18.33 13.96
N GLN A 349 29.34 17.51 13.32
CA GLN A 349 28.78 16.28 13.89
C GLN A 349 29.78 15.10 13.84
N THR A 350 30.67 15.11 12.85
CA THR A 350 31.80 14.17 12.70
C THR A 350 33.09 14.92 12.31
N ASP A 351 34.23 14.23 12.39
CA ASP A 351 35.54 14.67 11.93
C ASP A 351 35.94 13.93 10.64
N LYS A 352 37.20 14.06 10.23
CA LYS A 352 37.78 13.30 9.11
C LYS A 352 37.56 11.78 9.30
N PRO A 353 37.04 11.05 8.30
CA PRO A 353 36.79 9.63 8.41
C PRO A 353 38.07 8.79 8.34
N ILE A 354 37.94 7.54 8.79
CA ILE A 354 38.89 6.46 8.54
C ILE A 354 38.40 5.75 7.27
N LEU A 355 39.10 5.94 6.16
CA LEU A 355 38.74 5.29 4.89
C LEU A 355 39.11 3.81 4.92
N VAL A 356 38.21 2.97 4.42
CA VAL A 356 38.37 1.51 4.36
C VAL A 356 38.35 1.07 2.89
N ASP A 357 39.52 0.72 2.37
CA ASP A 357 39.70 0.38 0.95
C ASP A 357 39.03 -0.95 0.57
N ALA A 358 39.01 -1.92 1.49
CA ALA A 358 38.39 -3.22 1.29
C ALA A 358 37.17 -3.35 2.23
N PRO A 359 35.93 -3.11 1.76
CA PRO A 359 34.75 -3.01 2.64
C PRO A 359 34.54 -4.24 3.55
N LEU A 360 34.73 -5.46 3.02
CA LEU A 360 34.59 -6.69 3.80
C LEU A 360 35.60 -6.83 4.94
N SER A 361 36.69 -6.06 4.96
CA SER A 361 37.63 -6.04 6.08
C SER A 361 37.00 -5.52 7.37
N LEU A 362 35.90 -4.74 7.28
CA LEU A 362 35.11 -4.31 8.44
C LEU A 362 34.66 -5.49 9.31
N VAL A 363 34.35 -6.64 8.72
CA VAL A 363 33.97 -7.86 9.45
C VAL A 363 35.10 -8.36 10.35
N THR A 364 36.34 -8.21 9.90
CA THR A 364 37.53 -8.54 10.71
C THR A 364 37.76 -7.49 11.78
N THR A 365 37.67 -6.21 11.43
CA THR A 365 37.82 -5.07 12.36
C THR A 365 36.86 -5.17 13.54
N PHE A 366 35.60 -5.52 13.27
CA PHE A 366 34.52 -5.59 14.26
C PHE A 366 34.16 -7.03 14.67
N ARG A 367 35.07 -7.99 14.46
CA ARG A 367 34.81 -9.42 14.67
C ARG A 367 34.31 -9.77 16.08
N ARG A 368 34.70 -8.99 17.09
CA ARG A 368 34.31 -9.20 18.50
C ARG A 368 32.89 -8.74 18.83
N GLU A 369 32.24 -8.02 17.93
CA GLU A 369 30.89 -7.48 18.12
C GLU A 369 29.81 -8.32 17.45
N ILE A 370 30.21 -9.38 16.74
CA ILE A 370 29.30 -10.29 16.03
C ILE A 370 29.50 -11.73 16.52
N ASN A 371 28.40 -12.48 16.61
CA ASN A 371 28.38 -13.86 17.11
C ASN A 371 28.47 -14.93 16.01
N GLY A 372 28.43 -14.52 14.75
CA GLY A 372 28.43 -15.40 13.58
C GLY A 372 27.51 -14.88 12.48
N ALA A 373 26.97 -15.81 11.69
CA ALA A 373 26.07 -15.49 10.58
C ALA A 373 24.69 -16.18 10.70
N VAL A 374 23.68 -15.51 10.16
CA VAL A 374 22.38 -16.08 9.80
C VAL A 374 22.29 -16.21 8.27
N VAL A 375 21.81 -17.36 7.80
CA VAL A 375 21.69 -17.69 6.37
C VAL A 375 20.20 -17.72 5.99
N PRO A 376 19.71 -16.83 5.11
CA PRO A 376 18.34 -16.86 4.63
C PRO A 376 18.08 -18.03 3.67
N ASP A 377 16.81 -18.44 3.54
CA ASP A 377 16.38 -19.47 2.59
C ASP A 377 15.96 -18.85 1.25
N PRO A 378 16.64 -19.14 0.13
CA PRO A 378 16.24 -18.64 -1.19
C PRO A 378 14.90 -19.23 -1.68
N LYS A 379 14.35 -20.25 -1.03
CA LYS A 379 13.04 -20.85 -1.35
C LYS A 379 11.86 -20.19 -0.63
N VAL A 380 12.12 -19.18 0.20
CA VAL A 380 11.13 -18.42 0.95
C VAL A 380 11.46 -16.94 0.76
N TYR A 381 10.66 -16.24 -0.02
CA TYR A 381 10.96 -14.90 -0.52
C TYR A 381 11.23 -13.91 0.61
N VAL A 382 10.46 -13.98 1.71
CA VAL A 382 10.61 -13.09 2.87
C VAL A 382 11.62 -13.60 3.91
N SER A 383 12.31 -14.72 3.67
CA SER A 383 13.32 -15.21 4.61
C SER A 383 14.45 -14.20 4.93
N PRO A 384 14.88 -13.31 4.01
CA PRO A 384 15.77 -12.21 4.34
C PRO A 384 15.21 -11.26 5.42
N CYS A 385 13.90 -10.97 5.44
CA CYS A 385 13.29 -10.18 6.51
C CYS A 385 13.42 -10.89 7.88
N VAL A 386 13.16 -12.20 7.93
CA VAL A 386 13.35 -12.98 9.17
C VAL A 386 14.83 -13.04 9.59
N ALA A 387 15.75 -13.04 8.63
CA ALA A 387 17.17 -12.96 8.91
C ALA A 387 17.57 -11.60 9.54
N VAL A 388 16.94 -10.49 9.12
CA VAL A 388 17.10 -9.16 9.75
C VAL A 388 16.66 -9.17 11.21
N ASP A 389 15.52 -9.78 11.52
CA ASP A 389 15.01 -9.91 12.90
C ASP A 389 16.01 -10.67 13.78
N ILE A 390 16.48 -11.83 13.29
CA ILE A 390 17.43 -12.68 14.00
C ILE A 390 18.79 -11.97 14.15
N ALA A 391 19.26 -11.29 13.11
CA ALA A 391 20.49 -10.51 13.12
C ALA A 391 20.48 -9.45 14.23
N GLY A 392 19.37 -8.70 14.35
CA GLY A 392 19.19 -7.72 15.42
C GLY A 392 19.16 -8.34 16.82
N LEU A 393 18.50 -9.49 16.97
CA LEU A 393 18.34 -10.14 18.28
C LEU A 393 19.61 -10.82 18.80
N ASP A 394 20.33 -11.51 17.93
CA ASP A 394 21.40 -12.45 18.29
C ASP A 394 22.81 -11.96 17.85
N ASP A 395 22.90 -10.73 17.34
CA ASP A 395 24.13 -10.08 16.86
C ASP A 395 24.83 -10.92 15.77
N LEU A 396 24.05 -11.37 14.79
CA LEU A 396 24.51 -12.17 13.65
C LEU A 396 24.51 -11.33 12.37
N VAL A 397 25.58 -11.40 11.58
CA VAL A 397 25.53 -10.80 10.24
C VAL A 397 24.73 -11.68 9.29
N ILE A 398 24.09 -11.08 8.29
CA ILE A 398 23.34 -11.82 7.28
C ILE A 398 24.32 -12.19 6.16
N ALA A 399 24.39 -13.47 5.80
CA ALA A 399 25.34 -13.94 4.79
C ALA A 399 24.80 -15.14 4.02
N THR A 400 25.22 -15.29 2.76
CA THR A 400 25.12 -16.57 2.07
C THR A 400 26.10 -17.59 2.66
N PRO A 401 25.91 -18.90 2.43
CA PRO A 401 26.86 -19.93 2.88
C PRO A 401 28.29 -19.66 2.40
N ASP A 402 28.44 -19.23 1.14
CA ASP A 402 29.74 -18.96 0.53
C ASP A 402 30.41 -17.76 1.18
N LEU A 403 29.66 -16.66 1.42
CA LEU A 403 30.18 -15.47 2.06
C LEU A 403 30.55 -15.72 3.53
N ALA A 404 29.75 -16.51 4.24
CA ALA A 404 30.07 -16.96 5.60
C ALA A 404 31.35 -17.81 5.62
N GLY A 405 31.52 -18.73 4.66
CA GLY A 405 32.73 -19.54 4.49
C GLY A 405 33.97 -18.68 4.21
N GLN A 406 33.85 -17.74 3.26
CA GLN A 406 34.92 -16.81 2.87
C GLN A 406 35.41 -15.96 4.05
N LEU A 407 34.50 -15.49 4.91
CA LEU A 407 34.81 -14.63 6.06
C LEU A 407 35.04 -15.41 7.36
N HIS A 408 35.08 -16.75 7.27
CA HIS A 408 35.24 -17.67 8.39
C HIS A 408 34.22 -17.41 9.52
N LEU A 409 32.98 -17.10 9.18
CA LEU A 409 31.89 -16.83 10.12
C LEU A 409 31.18 -18.15 10.47
N PRO A 410 31.02 -18.48 11.77
CA PRO A 410 30.22 -19.62 12.15
C PRO A 410 28.74 -19.35 11.82
N VAL A 411 28.12 -20.23 11.03
CA VAL A 411 26.67 -20.17 10.78
C VAL A 411 25.95 -20.61 12.06
N LYS A 412 25.29 -19.67 12.74
CA LYS A 412 24.55 -19.90 13.99
C LYS A 412 23.08 -20.18 13.74
N ASN A 413 22.53 -19.63 12.67
CA ASN A 413 21.14 -19.86 12.29
C ASN A 413 21.04 -20.05 10.77
N ASP A 414 20.71 -21.27 10.34
CA ASP A 414 20.45 -21.59 8.94
C ASP A 414 18.94 -21.70 8.75
N LEU A 415 18.35 -20.82 7.93
CA LEU A 415 16.90 -20.79 7.71
C LEU A 415 16.45 -21.74 6.61
N ARG A 416 17.38 -22.34 5.85
CA ARG A 416 17.06 -23.21 4.73
C ARG A 416 16.24 -24.42 5.17
N GLY A 417 15.08 -24.59 4.55
CA GLY A 417 14.14 -25.68 4.84
C GLY A 417 13.38 -25.56 6.16
N LYS A 418 13.42 -24.40 6.84
CA LYS A 418 12.70 -24.20 8.11
C LYS A 418 11.24 -23.82 7.94
N PHE A 419 10.88 -23.19 6.83
CA PHE A 419 9.53 -22.66 6.62
C PHE A 419 8.91 -23.27 5.37
N LYS A 420 7.59 -23.46 5.39
CA LYS A 420 6.82 -23.93 4.23
C LYS A 420 6.63 -22.85 3.15
N GLY A 421 6.69 -21.59 3.55
CA GLY A 421 6.46 -20.40 2.73
C GLY A 421 6.45 -19.14 3.61
N ASP A 422 6.12 -18.00 3.02
CA ASP A 422 6.29 -16.67 3.63
C ASP A 422 5.40 -16.48 4.86
N ALA A 423 4.14 -16.91 4.80
CA ALA A 423 3.22 -16.87 5.95
C ALA A 423 3.72 -17.72 7.15
N ASP A 424 4.35 -18.87 6.89
CA ASP A 424 4.91 -19.71 7.96
C ASP A 424 6.15 -19.05 8.61
N ALA A 425 6.92 -18.31 7.81
CA ALA A 425 8.04 -17.51 8.28
C ALA A 425 7.57 -16.35 9.17
N PHE A 426 6.53 -15.61 8.78
CA PHE A 426 5.96 -14.54 9.63
C PHE A 426 5.25 -15.06 10.86
N ARG A 427 4.60 -16.23 10.78
CA ARG A 427 4.09 -16.91 11.97
C ARG A 427 5.21 -17.16 12.97
N TYR A 428 6.36 -17.65 12.50
CA TYR A 428 7.53 -17.89 13.35
C TYR A 428 8.02 -16.59 14.02
N VAL A 429 8.11 -15.49 13.27
CA VAL A 429 8.44 -14.16 13.84
C VAL A 429 7.45 -13.81 14.96
N ARG A 430 6.15 -13.88 14.66
CA ARG A 430 5.07 -13.54 15.59
C ARG A 430 5.06 -14.39 16.87
N THR A 431 5.38 -15.69 16.78
CA THR A 431 5.28 -16.61 17.93
C THR A 431 6.59 -16.84 18.68
N HIS A 432 7.75 -16.64 18.05
CA HIS A 432 9.05 -16.94 18.65
C HIS A 432 9.97 -15.74 18.82
N LEU A 433 9.86 -14.71 17.97
CA LEU A 433 10.77 -13.57 17.99
C LEU A 433 10.13 -12.31 18.59
N LEU A 434 8.83 -12.09 18.35
CA LEU A 434 8.14 -10.83 18.63
C LEU A 434 8.30 -10.31 20.06
N SER A 435 8.32 -11.20 21.07
CA SER A 435 8.47 -10.81 22.47
C SER A 435 9.86 -10.23 22.83
N ARG A 436 10.86 -10.45 21.97
CA ARG A 436 12.23 -9.95 22.13
C ARG A 436 12.52 -8.75 21.22
N LEU A 437 11.69 -8.53 20.21
CA LEU A 437 11.82 -7.42 19.28
C LEU A 437 11.31 -6.12 19.91
N ASN A 438 11.82 -4.99 19.44
CA ASN A 438 11.30 -3.67 19.77
C ASN A 438 9.89 -3.53 19.18
N PRO A 439 8.84 -3.41 20.02
CA PRO A 439 7.47 -3.44 19.54
C PRO A 439 7.03 -2.11 18.90
N TYR A 440 7.87 -1.07 18.93
CA TYR A 440 7.55 0.26 18.41
C TYR A 440 8.17 0.55 17.05
N LEU A 441 8.97 -0.35 16.48
CA LEU A 441 9.59 -0.18 15.18
C LEU A 441 9.47 -1.45 14.34
N SER A 442 8.89 -1.29 13.15
CA SER A 442 8.92 -2.28 12.07
C SER A 442 9.48 -1.65 10.80
N LEU A 443 10.00 -2.48 9.88
CA LEU A 443 10.48 -2.12 8.55
C LEU A 443 9.69 -2.94 7.52
N CYS A 444 8.80 -2.30 6.76
CA CYS A 444 8.12 -2.89 5.61
C CYS A 444 8.97 -2.64 4.37
N LEU A 445 9.61 -3.67 3.83
CA LEU A 445 10.53 -3.49 2.71
C LEU A 445 10.69 -4.75 1.87
N ASP A 446 10.61 -4.59 0.55
CA ASP A 446 10.83 -5.69 -0.40
C ASP A 446 12.25 -6.25 -0.25
N PRO A 447 12.45 -7.59 -0.17
CA PRO A 447 13.75 -8.19 0.06
C PRO A 447 14.92 -7.68 -0.82
N PRO A 448 14.74 -7.38 -2.12
CA PRO A 448 15.79 -6.80 -2.96
C PRO A 448 16.32 -5.43 -2.49
N LEU A 449 15.55 -4.68 -1.71
CA LEU A 449 15.98 -3.37 -1.18
C LEU A 449 16.80 -3.51 0.11
N LEU A 450 16.68 -4.60 0.88
CA LEU A 450 17.31 -4.77 2.19
C LEU A 450 18.83 -4.54 2.25
N GLY A 451 19.53 -4.56 1.12
CA GLY A 451 20.98 -4.34 1.04
C GLY A 451 21.47 -3.02 1.65
N SER A 452 20.62 -1.99 1.77
CA SER A 452 21.05 -0.65 2.23
C SER A 452 20.20 0.01 3.31
N GLN A 453 19.05 -0.54 3.71
CA GLN A 453 18.12 0.12 4.66
C GLN A 453 17.84 -0.66 5.95
N VAL A 454 18.67 -1.66 6.29
CA VAL A 454 18.45 -2.52 7.49
C VAL A 454 19.23 -2.10 8.72
N ASP A 455 20.17 -1.16 8.62
CA ASP A 455 21.11 -0.83 9.68
C ASP A 455 20.40 -0.34 10.97
N ASP A 456 19.46 0.59 10.85
CA ASP A 456 18.75 1.15 12.01
C ASP A 456 17.71 0.19 12.61
N VAL A 457 17.00 -0.60 11.78
CA VAL A 457 16.06 -1.60 12.32
C VAL A 457 16.82 -2.70 13.08
N ILE A 458 17.99 -3.11 12.59
CA ILE A 458 18.89 -4.03 13.31
C ILE A 458 19.39 -3.37 14.58
N ALA A 459 19.87 -2.13 14.52
CA ALA A 459 20.35 -1.40 15.70
C ALA A 459 19.25 -1.31 16.78
N ALA A 460 18.02 -1.00 16.39
CA ALA A 460 16.87 -0.86 17.28
C ALA A 460 16.20 -2.19 17.65
N LYS A 461 16.69 -3.33 17.12
CA LYS A 461 16.06 -4.67 17.27
C LYS A 461 14.58 -4.68 16.84
N GLY A 462 14.23 -3.91 15.82
CA GLY A 462 12.88 -3.85 15.26
C GLY A 462 12.56 -5.06 14.37
N MET A 463 11.33 -5.09 13.87
CA MET A 463 10.80 -6.19 13.05
C MET A 463 10.81 -5.86 11.56
N ALA A 464 11.46 -6.64 10.71
CA ALA A 464 11.36 -6.53 9.26
C ALA A 464 10.26 -7.44 8.71
N PHE A 465 9.51 -6.95 7.72
CA PHE A 465 8.49 -7.74 7.02
C PHE A 465 8.23 -7.23 5.61
N TRP A 466 7.56 -8.04 4.81
CA TRP A 466 7.07 -7.68 3.49
C TRP A 466 5.83 -8.49 3.17
N VAL A 467 4.79 -7.86 2.64
CA VAL A 467 3.66 -8.61 2.08
C VAL A 467 3.78 -8.50 0.57
N THR A 468 3.84 -9.64 -0.09
CA THR A 468 3.96 -9.75 -1.54
C THR A 468 2.74 -9.15 -2.23
N GLY A 469 2.96 -8.58 -3.41
CA GLY A 469 1.89 -8.03 -4.24
C GLY A 469 1.36 -9.05 -5.26
N PRO A 470 0.27 -8.70 -5.96
CA PRO A 470 -0.40 -9.61 -6.86
C PRO A 470 0.44 -10.06 -8.07
N LYS A 471 1.40 -9.24 -8.52
CA LYS A 471 2.28 -9.57 -9.66
C LYS A 471 3.52 -10.39 -9.28
N VAL A 472 3.76 -10.61 -7.99
CA VAL A 472 4.92 -11.37 -7.48
C VAL A 472 4.52 -12.68 -6.78
N GLN A 473 3.32 -13.17 -7.07
CA GLN A 473 2.78 -14.43 -6.50
C GLN A 473 3.46 -15.71 -7.03
N ASP A 474 4.38 -15.58 -7.98
CA ASP A 474 5.26 -16.63 -8.49
C ASP A 474 6.57 -16.75 -7.70
N ARG A 475 6.86 -15.79 -6.80
CA ARG A 475 8.05 -15.84 -5.94
C ARG A 475 7.98 -17.05 -4.99
N PRO A 476 9.12 -17.67 -4.65
CA PRO A 476 9.14 -18.84 -3.78
C PRO A 476 8.50 -18.55 -2.42
N GLY A 477 7.47 -19.31 -2.05
CA GLY A 477 6.79 -19.17 -0.77
C GLY A 477 5.71 -18.09 -0.68
N ALA A 478 5.51 -17.29 -1.74
CA ALA A 478 4.60 -16.15 -1.75
C ALA A 478 3.12 -16.55 -1.70
N ASP A 479 2.40 -15.93 -0.77
CA ASP A 479 0.96 -16.01 -0.54
C ASP A 479 0.49 -14.71 0.14
N MET A 480 0.17 -13.71 -0.68
CA MET A 480 -0.20 -12.36 -0.22
C MET A 480 -1.32 -12.38 0.83
N THR A 481 -2.34 -13.22 0.65
CA THR A 481 -3.47 -13.33 1.56
C THR A 481 -3.04 -13.88 2.92
N ALA A 482 -2.29 -14.99 2.93
CA ALA A 482 -1.82 -15.60 4.17
C ALA A 482 -0.75 -14.73 4.87
N GLU A 483 0.12 -14.06 4.11
CA GLU A 483 1.11 -13.10 4.63
C GLU A 483 0.41 -11.92 5.32
N ARG A 484 -0.56 -11.29 4.65
CA ARG A 484 -1.34 -10.18 5.22
C ARG A 484 -2.02 -10.60 6.52
N ALA A 485 -2.62 -11.79 6.56
CA ALA A 485 -3.26 -12.31 7.78
C ALA A 485 -2.28 -12.45 8.96
N GLU A 486 -1.04 -12.89 8.71
CA GLU A 486 0.00 -12.98 9.74
C GLU A 486 0.52 -11.60 10.18
N ILE A 487 0.58 -10.62 9.27
CA ILE A 487 0.90 -9.22 9.61
C ILE A 487 -0.21 -8.58 10.44
N GLU A 488 -1.49 -8.77 10.08
CA GLU A 488 -2.63 -8.31 10.89
C GLU A 488 -2.61 -8.91 12.30
N ALA A 489 -2.34 -10.22 12.40
CA ALA A 489 -2.17 -10.91 13.68
C ALA A 489 -0.98 -10.36 14.47
N THR A 490 0.09 -9.92 13.80
CA THR A 490 1.24 -9.31 14.45
C THR A 490 0.92 -7.90 14.93
N PHE A 491 0.27 -7.07 14.11
CA PHE A 491 -0.13 -5.71 14.46
C PHE A 491 -1.11 -5.66 15.62
N ALA A 492 -1.96 -6.66 15.75
CA ALA A 492 -2.84 -6.81 16.91
C ALA A 492 -2.11 -7.03 18.25
N ARG A 493 -0.81 -7.37 18.20
CA ARG A 493 0.08 -7.60 19.35
C ARG A 493 1.12 -6.50 19.52
N LEU A 494 1.09 -5.47 18.69
CA LEU A 494 1.98 -4.32 18.76
C LEU A 494 1.24 -3.11 19.36
N PRO A 495 1.92 -2.26 20.14
CA PRO A 495 1.33 -1.11 20.80
C PRO A 495 0.78 -0.09 19.80
N LEU A 496 -0.09 0.78 20.30
CA LEU A 496 -0.55 1.97 19.59
C LEU A 496 0.64 2.88 19.24
N ASN A 497 0.58 3.56 18.09
CA ASN A 497 1.63 4.46 17.62
C ASN A 497 2.99 3.77 17.41
N ALA A 498 2.99 2.46 17.14
CA ALA A 498 4.15 1.77 16.62
C ALA A 498 4.38 2.15 15.16
N VAL A 499 5.65 2.29 14.77
CA VAL A 499 6.06 2.82 13.48
C VAL A 499 6.30 1.70 12.49
N VAL A 500 5.84 1.89 11.26
CA VAL A 500 6.22 1.10 10.09
C VAL A 500 7.08 1.98 9.19
N ARG A 501 8.39 1.73 9.17
CA ARG A 501 9.37 2.32 8.25
C ARG A 501 9.40 1.56 6.93
N GLY A 502 10.16 2.06 5.95
CA GLY A 502 10.20 1.51 4.60
C GLY A 502 9.00 1.99 3.78
N PHE A 503 8.43 1.17 2.91
CA PHE A 503 7.23 1.53 2.16
C PHE A 503 6.43 0.29 1.78
N TRP A 504 5.12 0.46 1.52
CA TRP A 504 4.20 -0.64 1.23
C TRP A 504 4.19 -1.07 -0.25
N TRP A 505 4.90 -0.32 -1.10
CA TRP A 505 4.88 -0.43 -2.55
C TRP A 505 6.29 -0.39 -3.12
N HIS A 506 6.59 -1.26 -4.09
CA HIS A 506 7.85 -1.28 -4.82
C HIS A 506 7.61 -1.52 -6.32
N GLY A 507 6.64 -0.81 -6.89
CA GLY A 507 6.20 -0.97 -8.27
C GLY A 507 4.80 -1.54 -8.38
N ASP A 508 4.18 -1.33 -9.54
CA ASP A 508 2.85 -1.82 -9.84
C ASP A 508 2.72 -3.33 -9.58
N GLY A 509 1.82 -3.70 -8.68
CA GLY A 509 1.58 -5.08 -8.24
C GLY A 509 2.69 -5.72 -7.40
N VAL A 510 3.66 -4.95 -6.90
CA VAL A 510 4.76 -5.38 -6.02
C VAL A 510 4.58 -4.72 -4.64
N GLY A 511 4.11 -5.50 -3.67
CA GLY A 511 3.70 -4.99 -2.36
C GLY A 511 2.18 -4.84 -2.22
N LEU A 512 1.73 -4.24 -1.11
CA LEU A 512 0.31 -3.98 -0.86
C LEU A 512 -0.24 -2.77 -1.62
N ASP A 513 0.64 -1.96 -2.23
CA ASP A 513 0.33 -0.62 -2.72
C ASP A 513 0.19 0.43 -1.59
N GLU A 514 0.34 1.70 -1.93
CA GLU A 514 0.36 2.82 -0.97
C GLU A 514 -0.96 2.88 -0.19
N GLY A 515 -2.08 2.95 -0.90
CA GLY A 515 -3.40 3.08 -0.29
C GLY A 515 -3.75 1.94 0.66
N PRO A 516 -3.78 0.68 0.18
CA PRO A 516 -4.09 -0.47 1.03
C PRO A 516 -3.09 -0.67 2.16
N GLY A 517 -1.79 -0.39 1.94
CA GLY A 517 -0.76 -0.48 2.98
C GLY A 517 -0.93 0.55 4.11
N VAL A 518 -1.10 1.83 3.76
CA VAL A 518 -1.34 2.91 4.74
C VAL A 518 -2.65 2.70 5.48
N SER A 519 -3.69 2.23 4.79
CA SER A 519 -4.97 1.85 5.40
C SER A 519 -4.82 0.70 6.40
N LEU A 520 -4.08 -0.36 6.04
CA LEU A 520 -3.78 -1.48 6.95
C LEU A 520 -3.06 -1.01 8.21
N GLY A 521 -2.02 -0.19 8.07
CA GLY A 521 -1.32 0.39 9.22
C GLY A 521 -2.26 1.23 10.08
N SER A 522 -3.01 2.14 9.45
CA SER A 522 -3.94 3.06 10.10
C SER A 522 -4.99 2.29 10.91
N ARG A 523 -5.64 1.26 10.36
CA ARG A 523 -6.66 0.44 11.03
C ARG A 523 -6.21 -0.12 12.38
N PHE A 524 -4.95 -0.53 12.50
CA PHE A 524 -4.35 -1.05 13.74
C PHE A 524 -3.61 0.00 14.58
N GLY A 525 -3.74 1.29 14.26
CA GLY A 525 -3.06 2.38 14.95
C GLY A 525 -1.54 2.34 14.80
N LYS A 526 -1.06 1.96 13.60
CA LYS A 526 0.35 1.93 13.20
C LYS A 526 0.65 3.07 12.23
N VAL A 527 1.79 3.72 12.41
CA VAL A 527 2.14 4.95 11.69
C VAL A 527 3.16 4.66 10.61
N THR A 528 2.83 4.96 9.36
CA THR A 528 3.78 4.80 8.24
C THR A 528 4.78 5.95 8.23
N THR A 529 6.05 5.63 7.94
CA THR A 529 7.12 6.63 7.75
C THR A 529 7.98 6.21 6.56
N VAL A 530 7.69 6.80 5.39
CA VAL A 530 8.25 6.33 4.12
C VAL A 530 9.77 6.56 4.10
N SER A 531 10.54 5.49 3.91
CA SER A 531 12.01 5.51 4.07
C SER A 531 12.76 4.35 3.36
N ASP A 532 12.18 3.82 2.29
CA ASP A 532 12.65 2.66 1.51
C ASP A 532 13.92 2.90 0.67
N TYR A 533 14.32 4.16 0.45
CA TYR A 533 15.54 4.54 -0.30
C TYR A 533 16.52 5.41 0.49
N VAL A 534 16.58 5.23 1.82
CA VAL A 534 17.52 5.97 2.69
C VAL A 534 18.35 5.02 3.54
N SER A 535 19.66 5.15 3.44
CA SER A 535 20.68 4.37 4.18
C SER A 535 21.26 5.16 5.36
N ASN A 536 22.09 4.49 6.17
CA ASN A 536 22.87 5.09 7.27
C ASN A 536 22.06 5.72 8.40
N PHE A 537 20.80 5.34 8.58
CA PHE A 537 19.98 5.88 9.67
C PHE A 537 20.53 5.54 11.05
N SER A 538 21.24 4.41 11.21
CA SER A 538 21.89 4.05 12.47
C SER A 538 22.99 5.05 12.86
N VAL A 539 23.53 5.82 11.91
CA VAL A 539 24.48 6.91 12.18
C VAL A 539 23.75 8.24 12.34
N LEU A 540 22.89 8.58 11.38
CA LEU A 540 22.22 9.88 11.32
C LEU A 540 21.30 10.08 12.54
N SER A 541 20.61 9.03 13.00
CA SER A 541 19.66 9.11 14.12
C SER A 541 20.35 9.44 15.44
N GLY A 542 21.65 9.14 15.57
CA GLY A 542 22.45 9.44 16.76
C GLY A 542 22.77 10.91 16.96
N VAL A 543 22.62 11.75 15.94
CA VAL A 543 22.90 13.19 16.05
C VAL A 543 21.87 13.86 16.98
N PRO A 544 22.31 14.55 18.05
CA PRO A 544 21.40 15.18 19.00
C PRO A 544 20.80 16.46 18.41
N MET A 545 19.48 16.47 18.21
CA MET A 545 18.75 17.62 17.70
C MET A 545 17.39 17.75 18.40
N PRO A 546 17.29 18.56 19.48
CA PRO A 546 16.04 18.69 20.22
C PRO A 546 15.00 19.50 19.44
N LYS A 547 15.44 20.57 18.77
CA LYS A 547 14.58 21.53 18.08
C LYS A 547 15.28 22.13 16.85
N LEU A 548 14.51 22.43 15.82
CA LEU A 548 14.86 23.32 14.72
C LEU A 548 13.88 24.50 14.69
N THR A 549 14.34 25.64 14.21
CA THR A 549 13.54 26.88 14.11
C THR A 549 13.56 27.33 12.66
N GLN A 550 12.38 27.55 12.10
CA GLN A 550 12.27 28.00 10.71
C GLN A 550 12.91 29.37 10.56
N LYS A 551 13.34 29.72 9.34
CA LYS A 551 13.74 31.11 9.09
C LYS A 551 12.53 32.03 9.33
N PRO A 552 12.73 33.25 9.85
CA PRO A 552 11.63 34.18 10.02
C PRO A 552 11.11 34.68 8.67
N GLN A 553 9.81 34.51 8.44
CA GLN A 553 9.15 34.95 7.22
C GLN A 553 8.88 36.45 7.30
N PRO A 554 8.95 37.19 6.17
CA PRO A 554 8.59 38.59 6.15
C PRO A 554 7.10 38.75 6.52
N PRO A 555 6.69 39.92 7.04
CA PRO A 555 5.29 40.21 7.29
C PRO A 555 4.44 39.96 6.03
N ALA A 556 3.18 39.58 6.23
CA ALA A 556 2.26 39.46 5.11
C ALA A 556 2.17 40.80 4.34
N PRO A 557 2.03 40.76 3.01
CA PRO A 557 1.78 41.97 2.22
C PRO A 557 0.49 42.66 2.69
N ALA A 558 0.30 43.93 2.34
CA ALA A 558 -0.96 44.60 2.63
C ALA A 558 -2.13 43.88 1.92
N LEU A 559 -3.23 43.69 2.64
CA LEU A 559 -4.45 43.10 2.08
C LEU A 559 -5.08 44.05 1.05
N ASP A 560 -5.08 43.63 -0.21
CA ASP A 560 -5.75 44.29 -1.33
C ASP A 560 -7.03 43.50 -1.65
N PRO A 561 -8.23 44.11 -1.52
CA PRO A 561 -9.50 43.43 -1.70
C PRO A 561 -9.77 43.01 -3.16
N SER A 562 -8.93 43.41 -4.13
CA SER A 562 -9.04 43.02 -5.54
C SER A 562 -8.26 41.75 -5.90
N LYS A 563 -7.39 41.25 -5.01
CA LYS A 563 -6.40 40.20 -5.31
C LYS A 563 -6.84 38.78 -4.95
N VAL A 564 -6.17 37.82 -5.56
CA VAL A 564 -6.11 36.43 -5.09
C VAL A 564 -4.76 36.21 -4.42
N TYR A 565 -4.76 35.67 -3.22
CA TYR A 565 -3.55 35.22 -2.53
C TYR A 565 -3.47 33.70 -2.62
N LEU A 566 -2.30 33.18 -2.96
CA LEU A 566 -2.07 31.74 -3.06
C LEU A 566 -0.84 31.31 -2.27
N ALA A 567 -0.96 30.20 -1.56
CA ALA A 567 0.18 29.46 -1.04
C ALA A 567 0.47 28.29 -1.97
N ILE A 568 1.71 28.19 -2.44
CA ILE A 568 2.20 27.05 -3.23
C ILE A 568 2.69 26.00 -2.24
N THR A 569 2.11 24.80 -2.23
CA THR A 569 2.49 23.75 -1.27
C THR A 569 2.98 22.50 -2.00
N MET A 570 4.26 22.14 -1.79
CA MET A 570 4.90 20.98 -2.39
C MET A 570 4.52 19.69 -1.65
N SER A 571 4.23 18.61 -2.40
CA SER A 571 3.84 17.28 -1.89
C SER A 571 5.03 16.43 -1.41
N ASP A 572 4.75 15.24 -0.85
CA ASP A 572 5.70 14.13 -0.57
C ASP A 572 6.84 14.45 0.39
N GLY A 573 6.60 15.39 1.30
CA GLY A 573 7.48 15.70 2.39
C GLY A 573 7.51 14.68 3.50
N ASP A 574 6.41 13.97 3.71
CA ASP A 574 6.30 12.83 4.64
C ASP A 574 7.23 11.69 4.21
N ASN A 575 7.51 11.60 2.91
CA ASN A 575 8.47 10.67 2.35
C ASN A 575 9.90 11.11 2.65
N LEU A 576 10.55 10.44 3.61
CA LEU A 576 11.90 10.79 4.05
C LEU A 576 12.94 10.61 2.94
N CYS A 577 12.64 9.81 1.90
CA CYS A 577 13.49 9.62 0.73
C CYS A 577 13.65 10.91 -0.09
N THR A 578 12.62 11.77 -0.14
CA THR A 578 12.68 13.01 -0.93
C THR A 578 13.71 14.00 -0.38
N TRP A 579 13.88 14.01 0.95
CA TRP A 579 14.86 14.84 1.64
C TRP A 579 16.30 14.36 1.48
N ARG A 580 16.53 13.11 1.10
CA ARG A 580 17.89 12.59 0.89
C ARG A 580 18.57 13.23 -0.32
N GLY A 581 17.82 13.59 -1.36
CA GLY A 581 18.42 14.15 -2.57
C GLY A 581 17.43 14.82 -3.53
N TYR A 582 16.18 14.35 -3.59
CA TYR A 582 15.18 14.87 -4.51
C TYR A 582 14.94 16.38 -4.30
N PHE A 583 14.57 16.81 -3.08
CA PHE A 583 14.35 18.24 -2.79
C PHE A 583 15.63 19.07 -2.79
N ARG A 584 16.81 18.44 -2.68
CA ARG A 584 18.08 19.18 -2.82
C ARG A 584 18.20 19.80 -4.21
N SER A 585 17.67 19.12 -5.24
CA SER A 585 17.66 19.66 -6.61
C SER A 585 16.83 20.95 -6.72
N TYR A 586 15.71 21.06 -6.01
CA TYR A 586 14.90 22.28 -5.97
C TYR A 586 15.59 23.39 -5.20
N PHE A 587 16.22 23.07 -4.07
CA PHE A 587 16.96 24.05 -3.26
C PHE A 587 18.20 24.61 -3.99
N ASN A 588 18.77 23.83 -4.90
CA ASN A 588 19.90 24.23 -5.75
C ASN A 588 19.48 24.94 -7.04
N ASP A 589 18.18 24.98 -7.36
CA ASP A 589 17.68 25.64 -8.57
C ASP A 589 17.85 27.17 -8.45
N PRO A 590 18.29 27.89 -9.51
CA PRO A 590 18.44 29.35 -9.47
C PRO A 590 17.16 30.14 -9.15
N LEU A 591 15.98 29.53 -9.32
CA LEU A 591 14.70 30.14 -8.99
C LEU A 591 14.31 29.98 -7.51
N HIS A 592 15.01 29.16 -6.74
CA HIS A 592 14.76 29.01 -5.31
C HIS A 592 14.99 30.35 -4.58
N GLY A 593 14.03 30.73 -3.72
CA GLY A 593 14.03 32.02 -3.05
C GLY A 593 13.47 33.19 -3.86
N THR A 594 13.08 33.00 -5.14
CA THR A 594 12.53 34.09 -5.98
C THR A 594 11.01 34.25 -5.84
N PHE A 595 10.33 33.27 -5.25
CA PHE A 595 8.91 33.32 -4.89
C PHE A 595 8.59 32.36 -3.72
N PRO A 596 7.50 32.59 -2.97
CA PRO A 596 7.13 31.72 -1.85
C PRO A 596 6.76 30.29 -2.23
N ILE A 597 7.35 29.33 -1.51
CA ILE A 597 7.04 27.90 -1.61
C ILE A 597 6.96 27.34 -0.19
N ALA A 598 5.94 26.53 0.06
CA ALA A 598 5.89 25.71 1.24
C ALA A 598 6.29 24.27 0.93
N TRP A 599 7.12 23.70 1.78
CA TRP A 599 7.58 22.32 1.69
C TRP A 599 6.86 21.52 2.77
N GLY A 600 6.02 20.56 2.40
CA GLY A 600 5.63 19.54 3.37
C GLY A 600 6.89 18.84 3.85
N MET A 601 7.02 18.55 5.15
CA MET A 601 8.09 17.76 5.76
C MET A 601 7.52 16.81 6.81
N GLY A 602 7.90 15.53 6.73
CA GLY A 602 7.60 14.50 7.72
C GLY A 602 8.28 14.82 9.05
N PRO A 603 7.53 15.07 10.14
CA PRO A 603 8.12 15.60 11.36
C PRO A 603 9.14 14.66 12.02
N THR A 604 9.02 13.36 11.78
CA THR A 604 9.94 12.37 12.38
C THR A 604 11.31 12.31 11.71
N LEU A 605 11.55 13.07 10.64
CA LEU A 605 12.90 13.24 10.06
C LEU A 605 13.91 13.71 11.11
N ILE A 606 13.50 14.53 12.10
CA ILE A 606 14.36 14.98 13.20
C ILE A 606 14.82 13.86 14.15
N ASP A 607 14.10 12.73 14.19
CA ASP A 607 14.53 11.58 14.99
C ASP A 607 15.57 10.77 14.22
N VAL A 608 15.31 10.46 12.96
CA VAL A 608 16.09 9.49 12.19
C VAL A 608 17.22 10.10 11.35
N ALA A 609 17.06 11.34 10.86
CA ALA A 609 18.08 12.05 10.09
C ALA A 609 18.08 13.57 10.36
N PRO A 610 18.32 14.01 11.61
CA PRO A 610 18.35 15.43 11.95
C PRO A 610 19.42 16.24 11.22
N THR A 611 20.53 15.64 10.78
CA THR A 611 21.54 16.28 9.89
C THR A 611 20.90 16.79 8.61
N ILE A 612 20.04 15.96 8.00
CA ILE A 612 19.34 16.28 6.76
C ILE A 612 18.36 17.43 7.02
N ALA A 613 17.49 17.29 8.02
CA ALA A 613 16.54 18.34 8.40
C ALA A 613 17.25 19.69 8.70
N GLN A 614 18.36 19.65 9.47
CA GLN A 614 19.15 20.83 9.79
C GLN A 614 19.68 21.53 8.53
N TRP A 615 20.18 20.75 7.55
CA TRP A 615 20.69 21.30 6.30
C TRP A 615 19.60 22.09 5.57
N TYR A 616 18.39 21.54 5.40
CA TYR A 616 17.29 22.26 4.74
C TYR A 616 16.86 23.52 5.49
N TYR A 617 16.80 23.48 6.82
CA TYR A 617 16.49 24.67 7.62
C TYR A 617 17.56 25.78 7.48
N GLN A 618 18.83 25.39 7.35
CA GLN A 618 19.93 26.34 7.12
C GLN A 618 19.90 26.93 5.70
N HIS A 619 19.49 26.15 4.70
CA HIS A 619 19.48 26.54 3.28
C HIS A 619 18.14 27.10 2.79
N ALA A 620 17.09 27.03 3.59
CA ALA A 620 15.83 27.73 3.35
C ALA A 620 16.06 29.24 3.17
N THR A 621 15.16 29.92 2.48
CA THR A 621 15.12 31.37 2.36
C THR A 621 13.92 31.92 3.15
N PRO A 622 13.78 33.24 3.35
CA PRO A 622 12.58 33.81 3.97
C PRO A 622 11.29 33.60 3.19
N THR A 623 11.36 33.07 1.96
CA THR A 623 10.17 32.70 1.16
C THR A 623 9.79 31.24 1.31
N ASP A 624 10.57 30.44 2.06
CA ASP A 624 10.27 29.04 2.32
C ASP A 624 9.52 28.86 3.64
N GLU A 625 8.55 27.95 3.67
CA GLU A 625 7.89 27.52 4.90
C GLU A 625 7.75 25.99 4.93
N PHE A 626 8.25 25.34 5.97
CA PHE A 626 8.03 23.93 6.25
C PHE A 626 6.70 23.73 6.98
N LEU A 627 5.88 22.81 6.47
CA LEU A 627 4.63 22.38 7.10
C LEU A 627 4.69 20.90 7.48
N CYS A 628 3.90 20.51 8.48
CA CYS A 628 3.75 19.12 8.91
C CYS A 628 2.99 18.34 7.83
N ASP A 629 3.67 17.41 7.17
CA ASP A 629 3.09 16.69 6.04
C ASP A 629 2.26 15.46 6.46
N VAL A 630 1.66 14.81 5.48
CA VAL A 630 0.51 13.91 5.65
C VAL A 630 0.75 12.79 6.68
N SER A 631 -0.16 12.49 7.60
CA SER A 631 -1.25 13.34 8.11
C SER A 631 -0.99 13.74 9.56
N GLY A 632 0.27 14.07 9.88
CA GLY A 632 0.71 14.39 11.24
C GLY A 632 2.16 13.95 11.51
N VAL A 633 2.42 13.38 12.69
CA VAL A 633 3.76 12.87 13.06
C VAL A 633 4.27 11.76 12.10
N GLY A 634 3.37 11.15 11.34
CA GLY A 634 3.69 10.31 10.18
C GLY A 634 2.44 10.06 9.32
N TYR A 635 2.59 9.20 8.32
CA TYR A 635 1.58 8.99 7.28
C TYR A 635 0.50 8.00 7.74
N ILE A 636 -0.73 8.51 7.84
CA ILE A 636 -1.95 7.78 8.19
C ILE A 636 -3.10 8.25 7.28
N TYR A 637 -4.15 7.43 7.20
CA TYR A 637 -5.46 7.85 6.73
C TYR A 637 -6.37 8.14 7.92
N PRO A 638 -6.74 9.41 8.18
CA PRO A 638 -7.59 9.78 9.31
C PRO A 638 -8.93 9.02 9.39
N PRO A 639 -9.62 8.68 8.27
CA PRO A 639 -10.84 7.87 8.32
C PRO A 639 -10.63 6.44 8.85
N ASP A 640 -9.45 5.87 8.61
CA ASP A 640 -9.14 4.47 8.94
C ASP A 640 -8.41 4.33 10.27
N TRP A 641 -7.87 5.43 10.81
CA TRP A 641 -7.01 5.42 11.98
C TRP A 641 -7.68 4.74 13.18
N ALA A 642 -7.09 3.66 13.67
CA ALA A 642 -7.55 2.87 14.79
C ALA A 642 -8.98 2.31 14.66
N ALA A 643 -9.48 2.08 13.43
CA ALA A 643 -10.81 1.53 13.18
C ALA A 643 -11.03 0.13 13.79
N ALA A 644 -9.96 -0.67 13.97
CA ALA A 644 -10.07 -1.98 14.63
C ALA A 644 -10.16 -1.89 16.16
N LEU A 645 -9.83 -0.74 16.77
CA LEU A 645 -9.65 -0.60 18.21
C LEU A 645 -10.97 -0.28 18.92
N LYS A 646 -11.07 -0.75 20.17
CA LYS A 646 -12.20 -0.40 21.05
C LYS A 646 -12.20 1.09 21.41
N ASP A 647 -11.04 1.66 21.71
CA ASP A 647 -10.88 3.08 22.04
C ASP A 647 -10.33 3.88 20.86
N HIS A 648 -11.18 4.07 19.86
CA HIS A 648 -10.86 4.86 18.66
C HIS A 648 -10.60 6.34 18.98
N GLY A 649 -11.34 6.92 19.93
CA GLY A 649 -11.22 8.33 20.31
C GLY A 649 -9.89 8.64 21.00
N GLY A 650 -9.53 7.85 22.01
CA GLY A 650 -8.24 7.98 22.71
C GLY A 650 -7.05 7.69 21.80
N ALA A 651 -7.17 6.71 20.90
CA ALA A 651 -6.14 6.43 19.91
C ALA A 651 -5.90 7.60 18.94
N PHE A 652 -6.97 8.25 18.49
CA PHE A 652 -6.91 9.43 17.64
C PHE A 652 -6.24 10.61 18.36
N GLN A 653 -6.65 10.91 19.60
CA GLN A 653 -6.02 11.98 20.38
C GLN A 653 -4.54 11.70 20.63
N SER A 654 -4.19 10.47 21.02
CA SER A 654 -2.81 10.08 21.29
C SER A 654 -1.88 10.29 20.08
N PHE A 655 -2.36 10.01 18.86
CA PHE A 655 -1.59 10.28 17.64
C PHE A 655 -1.35 11.79 17.46
N TYR A 656 -2.38 12.62 17.60
CA TYR A 656 -2.26 14.07 17.40
C TYR A 656 -1.51 14.78 18.53
N ASP A 657 -1.45 14.22 19.74
CA ASP A 657 -0.57 14.70 20.80
C ASP A 657 0.92 14.57 20.40
N TRP A 658 1.28 13.46 19.75
CA TRP A 658 2.62 13.30 19.17
C TRP A 658 2.86 14.28 18.02
N THR A 659 1.86 14.47 17.15
CA THR A 659 1.92 15.47 16.07
C THR A 659 2.20 16.87 16.61
N GLN A 660 1.43 17.33 17.60
CA GLN A 660 1.61 18.64 18.23
C GLN A 660 3.03 18.80 18.81
N ARG A 661 3.52 17.78 19.53
CA ARG A 661 4.86 17.78 20.12
C ARG A 661 5.96 17.92 19.05
N TYR A 662 5.81 17.25 17.91
CA TYR A 662 6.82 17.29 16.85
C TYR A 662 6.75 18.56 16.01
N MET A 663 5.55 19.09 15.77
CA MET A 663 5.39 20.41 15.17
C MET A 663 6.10 21.49 15.99
N GLU A 664 6.02 21.43 17.33
CA GLU A 664 6.75 22.35 18.21
C GLU A 664 8.28 22.20 18.14
N ARG A 665 8.78 20.96 17.94
CA ARG A 665 10.21 20.69 17.75
C ARG A 665 10.74 21.15 16.40
N LEU A 666 9.88 21.28 15.39
CA LEU A 666 10.26 21.71 14.05
C LEU A 666 9.78 23.11 13.71
N ASP A 667 9.14 23.78 14.66
CA ASP A 667 8.59 25.13 14.50
C ASP A 667 7.58 25.22 13.35
N MET A 668 6.80 24.15 13.15
CA MET A 668 5.77 24.05 12.13
C MET A 668 4.45 24.62 12.64
N HIS A 669 3.75 25.36 11.78
CA HIS A 669 2.49 26.04 12.14
C HIS A 669 1.27 25.54 11.35
N THR A 670 1.49 24.57 10.45
CA THR A 670 0.49 24.12 9.49
C THR A 670 0.58 22.60 9.37
N VAL A 671 -0.56 21.94 9.15
CA VAL A 671 -0.63 20.51 8.88
C VAL A 671 -1.36 20.24 7.56
N ARG A 672 -0.80 19.35 6.73
CA ARG A 672 -1.47 18.75 5.58
C ARG A 672 -2.05 17.39 5.96
N LEU A 673 -3.22 17.07 5.41
CA LEU A 673 -3.95 15.83 5.65
C LEU A 673 -4.24 15.16 4.31
N MET A 674 -3.93 13.88 4.17
CA MET A 674 -4.24 13.09 2.97
C MET A 674 -5.35 12.09 3.24
N ASN A 675 -6.12 11.80 2.18
CA ASN A 675 -7.27 10.91 2.23
C ASN A 675 -8.22 11.27 3.39
N VAL A 676 -8.40 12.57 3.62
CA VAL A 676 -9.26 13.11 4.68
C VAL A 676 -10.61 13.50 4.08
N ARG A 677 -11.70 13.05 4.70
CA ARG A 677 -13.05 13.48 4.27
C ARG A 677 -13.33 14.88 4.82
N ALA A 678 -14.12 15.69 4.12
CA ALA A 678 -14.52 17.01 4.61
C ALA A 678 -15.04 17.01 6.06
N GLN A 679 -15.83 15.99 6.41
CA GLN A 679 -16.41 15.81 7.73
C GLN A 679 -15.41 15.45 8.84
N ASP A 680 -14.22 14.95 8.51
CA ASP A 680 -13.20 14.57 9.50
C ASP A 680 -12.25 15.73 9.85
N ILE A 681 -12.13 16.74 8.98
CA ILE A 681 -11.26 17.91 9.19
C ILE A 681 -11.54 18.63 10.53
N PRO A 682 -12.81 18.90 10.93
CA PRO A 682 -13.09 19.51 12.23
C PRO A 682 -12.59 18.69 13.42
N ARG A 683 -12.63 17.36 13.33
CA ARG A 683 -12.14 16.45 14.38
C ARG A 683 -10.63 16.55 14.52
N VAL A 684 -9.89 16.63 13.40
CA VAL A 684 -8.44 16.87 13.41
C VAL A 684 -8.12 18.24 14.00
N GLY A 685 -8.82 19.29 13.59
CA GLY A 685 -8.65 20.65 14.15
C GLY A 685 -8.84 20.69 15.66
N ALA A 686 -9.87 20.02 16.17
CA ALA A 686 -10.13 19.89 17.61
C ALA A 686 -9.03 19.13 18.37
N ALA A 687 -8.41 18.13 17.74
CA ALA A 687 -7.29 17.38 18.33
C ALA A 687 -5.96 18.17 18.31
N LEU A 688 -5.86 19.21 17.47
CA LEU A 688 -4.70 20.09 17.31
C LEU A 688 -5.03 21.56 17.61
N PRO A 689 -5.48 21.92 18.83
CA PRO A 689 -6.00 23.26 19.13
C PRO A 689 -4.94 24.36 19.05
N ARG A 690 -3.64 24.01 19.11
CA ARG A 690 -2.52 24.97 19.02
C ARG A 690 -2.04 25.19 17.58
N VAL A 691 -2.55 24.43 16.60
CA VAL A 691 -2.23 24.63 15.19
C VAL A 691 -3.11 25.76 14.65
N PRO A 692 -2.55 26.88 14.15
CA PRO A 692 -3.34 28.06 13.80
C PRO A 692 -4.28 27.87 12.60
N PHE A 693 -3.97 26.96 11.67
CA PHE A 693 -4.76 26.67 10.47
C PHE A 693 -4.35 25.32 9.82
N LEU A 694 -5.20 24.78 8.94
CA LEU A 694 -4.99 23.51 8.25
C LEU A 694 -4.95 23.71 6.74
N MET A 695 -4.14 22.92 6.04
CA MET A 695 -4.06 22.89 4.57
C MET A 695 -4.24 21.44 4.08
N PRO A 696 -5.45 20.87 4.23
CA PRO A 696 -5.73 19.49 3.85
C PRO A 696 -5.64 19.26 2.34
N ASP A 697 -5.74 17.98 2.01
CA ASP A 697 -5.79 17.37 0.68
C ASP A 697 -4.42 17.13 0.05
N TYR A 698 -4.34 15.99 -0.65
CA TYR A 698 -3.25 15.67 -1.57
C TYR A 698 -3.82 15.82 -2.98
N GLY A 699 -3.78 17.04 -3.50
CA GLY A 699 -4.47 17.42 -4.74
C GLY A 699 -5.97 17.72 -4.56
N ILE A 700 -6.59 18.20 -5.64
CA ILE A 700 -8.04 18.44 -5.67
C ILE A 700 -8.81 17.15 -5.37
N GLN A 701 -9.81 17.23 -4.48
CA GLN A 701 -10.64 16.09 -4.10
C GLN A 701 -11.92 16.06 -4.92
N ASP A 702 -12.43 14.86 -5.20
CA ASP A 702 -13.69 14.65 -5.93
C ASP A 702 -14.95 14.89 -5.07
N GLU A 703 -14.78 15.34 -3.82
CA GLU A 703 -15.89 15.74 -2.95
C GLU A 703 -16.56 17.03 -3.48
N PRO A 704 -17.90 17.05 -3.66
CA PRO A 704 -18.61 18.29 -4.00
C PRO A 704 -18.36 19.34 -2.91
N THR A 705 -17.72 20.45 -3.27
CA THR A 705 -17.45 21.55 -2.34
C THR A 705 -17.81 22.89 -2.95
N ASP A 706 -18.59 23.67 -2.19
CA ASP A 706 -18.95 25.04 -2.55
C ASP A 706 -17.85 26.03 -2.11
N GLN A 707 -16.93 25.60 -1.22
CA GLN A 707 -15.89 26.45 -0.64
C GLN A 707 -14.61 25.68 -0.33
N TYR A 708 -13.51 26.03 -1.02
CA TYR A 708 -12.17 25.51 -0.71
C TYR A 708 -11.53 26.16 0.51
N THR A 709 -12.03 27.33 0.94
CA THR A 709 -11.49 28.07 2.07
C THR A 709 -12.57 28.49 3.04
N TYR A 710 -12.47 28.04 4.29
CA TYR A 710 -13.48 28.26 5.34
C TYR A 710 -12.86 28.27 6.73
N THR A 711 -13.66 28.58 7.75
CA THR A 711 -13.24 28.58 9.17
C THR A 711 -13.96 27.46 9.91
N LEU A 712 -13.21 26.63 10.64
CA LEU A 712 -13.77 25.59 11.51
C LEU A 712 -14.51 26.20 12.71
N PRO A 713 -15.40 25.44 13.38
CA PRO A 713 -15.99 25.85 14.66
C PRO A 713 -14.94 26.19 15.75
N THR A 714 -13.75 25.61 15.66
CA THR A 714 -12.60 25.88 16.53
C THR A 714 -11.91 27.23 16.24
N GLY A 715 -12.32 27.95 15.19
CA GLY A 715 -11.72 29.22 14.77
C GLY A 715 -10.45 29.09 13.92
N GLN A 716 -10.07 27.87 13.53
CA GLN A 716 -8.95 27.59 12.62
C GLN A 716 -9.42 27.72 11.16
N PRO A 717 -8.74 28.51 10.32
CA PRO A 717 -8.92 28.48 8.88
C PRO A 717 -8.51 27.14 8.27
N VAL A 718 -9.18 26.77 7.18
CA VAL A 718 -8.89 25.61 6.35
C VAL A 718 -8.70 26.10 4.91
N PHE A 719 -7.63 25.65 4.26
CA PHE A 719 -7.36 25.90 2.84
C PHE A 719 -7.22 24.56 2.09
N ARG A 720 -8.33 24.04 1.58
CA ARG A 720 -8.41 22.82 0.74
C ARG A 720 -7.64 23.03 -0.57
N ALA A 721 -7.01 21.98 -1.10
CA ALA A 721 -6.23 22.07 -2.32
C ALA A 721 -7.12 22.34 -3.55
N VAL A 722 -6.66 23.20 -4.46
CA VAL A 722 -7.40 23.53 -5.71
C VAL A 722 -6.72 23.01 -6.97
N SER A 723 -5.54 22.40 -6.87
CA SER A 723 -4.72 22.00 -8.00
C SER A 723 -4.12 20.61 -7.81
N PHE A 724 -3.82 19.94 -8.92
CA PHE A 724 -3.14 18.63 -8.94
C PHE A 724 -2.53 18.34 -10.31
N GLY A 725 -1.42 17.61 -10.30
CA GLY A 725 -0.73 17.11 -11.49
C GLY A 725 0.30 18.10 -12.07
N PRO A 726 1.00 17.69 -13.15
CA PRO A 726 2.07 18.48 -13.74
C PRO A 726 1.54 19.54 -14.73
N GLY A 727 2.38 20.55 -14.99
CA GLY A 727 2.22 21.53 -16.08
C GLY A 727 1.74 22.90 -15.63
N ALA A 728 2.52 23.94 -15.94
CA ALA A 728 2.29 25.33 -15.54
C ALA A 728 0.89 25.86 -15.86
N SER A 729 0.47 25.77 -17.13
CA SER A 729 -0.82 26.32 -17.57
C SER A 729 -2.02 25.55 -17.01
N ARG A 730 -1.87 24.24 -16.78
CA ARG A 730 -2.89 23.42 -16.10
C ARG A 730 -3.06 23.89 -14.64
N LEU A 731 -1.95 24.01 -13.92
CA LEU A 731 -1.96 24.50 -12.53
C LEU A 731 -2.57 25.91 -12.46
N ALA A 732 -2.19 26.83 -13.37
CA ALA A 732 -2.76 28.17 -13.42
C ALA A 732 -4.27 28.16 -13.70
N ALA A 733 -4.75 27.31 -14.61
CA ALA A 733 -6.19 27.16 -14.88
C ALA A 733 -6.95 26.63 -13.66
N GLN A 734 -6.42 25.62 -12.97
CA GLN A 734 -7.00 25.06 -11.75
C GLN A 734 -7.04 26.10 -10.61
N VAL A 735 -5.96 26.85 -10.42
CA VAL A 735 -5.92 27.95 -9.42
C VAL A 735 -6.96 29.04 -9.73
N ARG A 736 -7.12 29.44 -11.00
CA ARG A 736 -8.18 30.39 -11.41
C ARG A 736 -9.57 29.85 -11.11
N ALA A 737 -9.81 28.58 -11.42
CA ALA A 737 -11.10 27.93 -11.18
C ALA A 737 -11.41 27.85 -9.67
N GLY A 738 -10.46 27.38 -8.86
CA GLY A 738 -10.62 27.27 -7.41
C GLY A 738 -10.73 28.61 -6.69
N ALA A 739 -10.08 29.67 -7.20
CA ALA A 739 -10.22 31.03 -6.66
C ALA A 739 -11.59 31.65 -6.97
N GLY A 740 -12.27 31.20 -8.02
CA GLY A 740 -13.56 31.74 -8.47
C GLY A 740 -13.52 33.24 -8.77
N ALA A 741 -14.70 33.88 -8.75
CA ALA A 741 -14.86 35.31 -9.05
C ALA A 741 -14.77 36.23 -7.81
N THR A 742 -14.98 35.71 -6.61
CA THR A 742 -15.02 36.52 -5.37
C THR A 742 -13.64 37.04 -4.99
N ARG A 743 -13.52 38.31 -4.56
CA ARG A 743 -12.27 38.91 -4.09
C ARG A 743 -12.45 39.62 -2.73
N PRO A 744 -11.42 39.64 -1.86
CA PRO A 744 -10.17 38.89 -2.00
C PRO A 744 -10.41 37.37 -1.88
N ALA A 745 -9.58 36.57 -2.55
CA ALA A 745 -9.62 35.10 -2.47
C ALA A 745 -8.32 34.56 -1.89
N PHE A 746 -8.39 33.36 -1.30
CA PHE A 746 -7.28 32.70 -0.62
C PHE A 746 -7.29 31.23 -1.01
N VAL A 747 -6.21 30.75 -1.63
CA VAL A 747 -6.18 29.40 -2.22
C VAL A 747 -4.90 28.64 -1.89
N ASN A 748 -5.03 27.33 -1.71
CA ASN A 748 -3.92 26.38 -1.59
C ASN A 748 -3.62 25.77 -2.96
N ALA A 749 -2.56 26.23 -3.61
CA ALA A 749 -2.05 25.66 -4.84
C ALA A 749 -1.13 24.46 -4.51
N PHE A 750 -1.73 23.28 -4.39
CA PHE A 750 -1.00 22.03 -4.21
C PHE A 750 -0.21 21.67 -5.48
N VAL A 751 1.05 21.26 -5.28
CA VAL A 751 1.98 20.88 -6.34
C VAL A 751 2.43 19.45 -6.13
N TRP A 752 2.16 18.62 -7.15
CA TRP A 752 2.72 17.27 -7.22
C TRP A 752 4.19 17.33 -7.61
N ASN A 753 5.07 17.03 -6.68
CA ASN A 753 6.51 17.21 -6.80
C ASN A 753 7.12 16.40 -7.95
N TRP A 754 6.74 15.12 -8.13
CA TRP A 754 7.35 14.19 -9.09
C TRP A 754 7.26 14.64 -10.56
N GLY A 755 6.26 15.46 -10.89
CA GLY A 755 6.01 15.95 -12.25
C GLY A 755 6.27 17.43 -12.47
N SER A 756 6.73 18.18 -11.44
CA SER A 756 6.80 19.65 -11.48
C SER A 756 8.21 20.15 -11.21
N LYS A 757 8.66 21.18 -11.93
CA LYS A 757 9.95 21.85 -11.70
C LYS A 757 9.73 23.29 -11.21
N MET A 758 10.80 23.91 -10.67
CA MET A 758 10.77 25.32 -10.26
C MET A 758 10.37 26.26 -11.41
N SER A 759 10.80 25.97 -12.64
CA SER A 759 10.41 26.71 -13.84
C SER A 759 8.92 26.63 -14.14
N ASP A 760 8.29 25.48 -13.87
CA ASP A 760 6.85 25.31 -14.09
C ASP A 760 6.04 26.14 -13.10
N LEU A 761 6.51 26.24 -11.85
CA LEU A 761 5.89 27.08 -10.81
C LEU A 761 6.05 28.56 -11.11
N ARG A 762 7.22 28.98 -11.59
CA ARG A 762 7.45 30.35 -12.07
C ARG A 762 6.52 30.69 -13.23
N GLN A 763 6.46 29.82 -14.23
CA GLN A 763 5.58 30.02 -15.39
C GLN A 763 4.10 30.00 -14.99
N MET A 764 3.69 29.17 -14.02
CA MET A 764 2.32 29.20 -13.48
C MET A 764 1.98 30.58 -12.91
N LEU A 765 2.90 31.18 -12.13
CA LEU A 765 2.71 32.54 -11.59
C LEU A 765 2.65 33.60 -12.70
N ASP A 766 3.48 33.46 -13.74
CA ASP A 766 3.45 34.36 -14.91
C ASP A 766 2.13 34.25 -15.68
N ASP A 767 1.65 33.03 -15.90
CA ASP A 767 0.35 32.76 -16.52
C ASP A 767 -0.77 33.41 -15.69
N LEU A 768 -0.78 33.22 -14.37
CA LEU A 768 -1.77 33.81 -13.47
C LEU A 768 -1.80 35.34 -13.52
N GLY A 769 -0.62 35.96 -13.63
CA GLY A 769 -0.48 37.41 -13.78
C GLY A 769 -0.65 38.20 -12.47
N PRO A 770 -0.59 39.55 -12.53
CA PRO A 770 -0.44 40.41 -11.35
C PRO A 770 -1.66 40.49 -10.43
N GLY A 771 -2.78 39.85 -10.79
CA GLY A 771 -3.95 39.69 -9.92
C GLY A 771 -3.76 38.63 -8.83
N TYR A 772 -2.73 37.79 -8.97
CA TYR A 772 -2.41 36.67 -8.08
C TYR A 772 -1.10 36.95 -7.35
N VAL A 773 -1.12 36.79 -6.03
CA VAL A 773 0.02 37.11 -5.16
C VAL A 773 0.42 35.84 -4.41
N ALA A 774 1.57 35.28 -4.77
CA ALA A 774 2.15 34.17 -4.04
C ALA A 774 2.61 34.63 -2.65
N VAL A 775 2.23 33.88 -1.62
CA VAL A 775 2.53 34.13 -0.20
C VAL A 775 2.85 32.80 0.49
N THR A 776 3.52 32.85 1.64
CA THR A 776 3.70 31.64 2.46
C THR A 776 2.36 31.23 3.11
N PRO A 777 2.17 29.96 3.49
CA PRO A 777 0.98 29.52 4.23
C PRO A 777 0.63 30.40 5.43
N SER A 778 1.62 30.78 6.25
CA SER A 778 1.41 31.62 7.41
C SER A 778 0.94 33.03 7.04
N GLN A 779 1.47 33.61 5.95
CA GLN A 779 0.98 34.88 5.41
C GLN A 779 -0.44 34.76 4.84
N LEU A 780 -0.76 33.66 4.15
CA LEU A 780 -2.11 33.38 3.63
C LEU A 780 -3.14 33.34 4.77
N ASN A 781 -2.82 32.64 5.87
CA ASN A 781 -3.63 32.59 7.08
C ASN A 781 -3.83 33.99 7.70
N ALA A 782 -2.76 34.79 7.82
CA ALA A 782 -2.84 36.14 8.36
C ALA A 782 -3.78 37.04 7.53
N LEU A 783 -3.63 37.02 6.20
CA LEU A 783 -4.47 37.79 5.27
C LEU A 783 -5.94 37.36 5.31
N TYR A 784 -6.19 36.04 5.36
CA TYR A 784 -7.55 35.52 5.48
C TYR A 784 -8.22 35.99 6.77
N ARG A 785 -7.52 35.89 7.91
CA ARG A 785 -8.04 36.36 9.20
C ARG A 785 -8.32 37.86 9.21
N GLN A 786 -7.44 38.66 8.61
CA GLN A 786 -7.67 40.11 8.44
C GLN A 786 -8.94 40.39 7.62
N ALA A 787 -9.16 39.65 6.52
CA ALA A 787 -10.34 39.80 5.69
C ALA A 787 -11.64 39.40 6.42
N GLN A 788 -11.61 38.36 7.26
CA GLN A 788 -12.78 37.94 8.05
C GLN A 788 -13.14 38.96 9.14
N ALA A 789 -12.14 39.50 9.84
CA ALA A 789 -12.36 40.54 10.85
C ALA A 789 -13.04 41.79 10.23
N GLY A 790 -12.61 42.22 9.05
CA GLY A 790 -13.23 43.33 8.32
C GLY A 790 -14.70 43.08 7.95
N LYS A 791 -15.06 41.84 7.61
CA LYS A 791 -16.47 41.46 7.32
C LYS A 791 -17.35 41.55 8.57
N GLN A 792 -16.84 41.12 9.73
CA GLN A 792 -17.60 41.17 10.98
C GLN A 792 -17.88 42.60 11.44
N VAL A 793 -16.89 43.49 11.35
CA VAL A 793 -17.07 44.93 11.65
C VAL A 793 -18.12 45.57 10.73
N ASN A 794 -18.04 45.30 9.42
CA ASN A 794 -19.01 45.83 8.45
C ASN A 794 -20.42 45.24 8.62
N GLN A 795 -20.58 44.03 9.15
CA GLN A 795 -21.88 43.45 9.47
C GLN A 795 -22.48 44.02 10.75
N ALA A 796 -21.64 44.29 11.77
CA ALA A 796 -22.08 44.97 13.00
C ALA A 796 -22.55 46.41 12.70
N ALA A 797 -21.78 47.16 11.91
CA ALA A 797 -22.12 48.53 11.50
C ALA A 797 -23.33 48.65 10.57
N LYS A 798 -23.84 47.54 10.02
CA LYS A 798 -25.09 47.48 9.21
C LYS A 798 -26.31 47.05 10.03
N ARG A 799 -26.11 46.59 11.26
CA ARG A 799 -27.17 46.17 12.20
C ARG A 799 -27.49 47.26 13.23
N GLU A 800 -26.56 48.19 13.43
CA GLU A 800 -26.80 49.51 14.02
C GLU A 800 -27.38 50.47 12.96
#